data_AF-A0A0L0BVH6-F1
#
_entry.id   AF-A0A0L0BVH6-F1
#
_cell.length_a   1.000
_cell.length_b   1.000
_cell.length_c   1.000
_cell.angle_alpha   90.00
_cell.angle_beta   90.00
_cell.angle_gamma   90.00
#
_symmetry.space_group_name_H-M   'P 1'
#
loop_
_entity.id
_entity.type
_entity.pdbx_description
1 polymer ?
#
loop_
_entity_poly.entity_id
_entity_poly.type
_entity_poly.pdbx_seq_one_letter_code
_entity_poly.pdbx_strand_id
1 'polypeptide(L)'
;MARHILTGVSLALLVLVSVTLAEDLSNKQLTAGQSPFKSDLAYAFFDIGSQISSEYGNVTISTHKTYDDTQCDTDIAAVLNGLRNYDEWAIEYPDSWGRLPFGLMWGHTISMGQFEECIAATRMVSENHEIRGQYCLAKVPIKGFMSKLNKRDEWSRAISYKRKDPEAFELGVCVPKSCSPAKTNEILKEVIRTYYGEEITADMIREDFCKIDEPIELRGIDIFAIVFICFIVFCMIASSIYDYIQTKNKQPKKPLFLAFSVLTNAPKIFTVKKVDNPNVIHCLNGIRCFSMMWVVFGHGYMTFYDLPHINKNKFYTWVETPYSMLVQNGSLCVDTFFFMSGLLMLWGAFREMEKTKGYLNIKMMYFHRYIRLTPVVAVVILYIMSLYKYSGAGPMWMKLGTQDKRCEDTWWATLLYVQNYAFPYKICISQSWYLAVDTQLYVLSPLFLIPLWKWGKKALVPIVIFLILCLGCTVATFMYNDFTLFRVQDNQVDLRQRLTYYPTHTRIPTWLIGVIFGYFLFTKNRGRKIPMKKQWVITGWLLAFGVMLTDLWGPYWRIRPENPDSPIYEGAIFEPLSRTSWALAIGWIVWACYNGHGGIINDFLSWGFFTGFSRLTYCMYVIHRIVQLVNAARLQTDTHFSDYDAILRWWHDFGLTLTASIFATLAFESPILGIEKAIFGRGDAKPKKIEPTSAPADAVPAENPSKA
;
A
#
# COMPACT_ATOMS: atom_id res chain seq x y z
N MET A 1 -52.08 -63.23 22.94
CA MET A 1 -52.16 -62.19 21.89
C MET A 1 -52.59 -60.83 22.45
N ALA A 2 -53.69 -60.73 23.22
CA ALA A 2 -54.17 -59.45 23.81
C ALA A 2 -53.16 -58.71 24.71
N ARG A 3 -52.36 -59.41 25.53
CA ARG A 3 -51.34 -58.79 26.41
C ARG A 3 -50.23 -58.08 25.65
N HIS A 4 -49.79 -58.63 24.51
CA HIS A 4 -48.73 -58.04 23.69
C HIS A 4 -49.20 -56.81 22.90
N ILE A 5 -50.49 -56.79 22.51
CA ILE A 5 -51.12 -55.64 21.86
C ILE A 5 -51.26 -54.49 22.86
N LEU A 6 -51.69 -54.76 24.09
CA LEU A 6 -51.80 -53.72 25.13
C LEU A 6 -50.44 -53.09 25.45
N THR A 7 -49.38 -53.91 25.60
CA THR A 7 -48.03 -53.38 25.85
C THR A 7 -47.48 -52.59 24.66
N GLY A 8 -47.78 -53.00 23.42
CA GLY A 8 -47.37 -52.27 22.22
C GLY A 8 -48.07 -50.91 22.09
N VAL A 9 -49.36 -50.85 22.41
CA VAL A 9 -50.14 -49.61 22.39
C VAL A 9 -49.71 -48.66 23.52
N SER A 10 -49.44 -49.16 24.72
CA SER A 10 -48.91 -48.34 25.82
C SER A 10 -47.51 -47.78 25.53
N LEU A 11 -46.64 -48.57 24.88
CA LEU A 11 -45.30 -48.11 24.49
C LEU A 11 -45.38 -47.05 23.39
N ALA A 12 -46.27 -47.24 22.40
CA ALA A 12 -46.49 -46.27 21.33
C ALA A 12 -47.08 -44.95 21.85
N LEU A 13 -48.01 -45.00 22.81
CA LEU A 13 -48.55 -43.82 23.49
C LEU A 13 -47.49 -43.10 24.32
N LEU A 14 -46.62 -43.82 25.03
CA LEU A 14 -45.50 -43.23 25.77
C LEU A 14 -44.49 -42.55 24.85
N VAL A 15 -44.18 -43.14 23.70
CA VAL A 15 -43.29 -42.56 22.69
C VAL A 15 -43.94 -41.33 22.04
N LEU A 16 -45.23 -41.38 21.68
CA LEU A 16 -45.94 -40.23 21.12
C LEU A 16 -46.02 -39.07 22.13
N VAL A 17 -46.33 -39.35 23.40
CA VAL A 17 -46.40 -38.33 24.45
C VAL A 17 -45.02 -37.71 24.70
N SER A 18 -43.96 -38.51 24.74
CA SER A 18 -42.60 -38.00 24.92
C SER A 18 -42.07 -37.21 23.72
N VAL A 19 -42.44 -37.57 22.48
CA VAL A 19 -42.13 -36.79 21.28
C VAL A 19 -42.89 -35.45 21.29
N THR A 20 -44.18 -35.44 21.64
CA THR A 20 -44.96 -34.19 21.73
C THR A 20 -44.49 -33.28 22.88
N LEU A 21 -44.06 -33.84 24.01
CA LEU A 21 -43.46 -33.08 25.12
C LEU A 21 -42.06 -32.55 24.75
N ALA A 22 -41.29 -33.29 23.95
CA ALA A 22 -40.00 -32.84 23.45
C ALA A 22 -40.14 -31.72 22.39
N GLU A 23 -41.14 -31.79 21.50
CA GLU A 23 -41.47 -30.69 20.57
C GLU A 23 -41.96 -29.44 21.31
N ASP A 24 -42.78 -29.59 22.36
CA ASP A 24 -43.29 -28.46 23.14
C ASP A 24 -42.20 -27.82 24.04
N LEU A 25 -41.25 -28.61 24.57
CA LEU A 25 -40.06 -28.07 25.26
C LEU A 25 -39.06 -27.41 24.30
N SER A 26 -38.87 -27.98 23.09
CA SER A 26 -37.97 -27.43 22.08
C SER A 26 -38.51 -26.12 21.49
N ASN A 27 -39.83 -25.99 21.33
CA ASN A 27 -40.45 -24.74 20.88
C ASN A 27 -40.42 -23.66 21.98
N LYS A 28 -40.56 -24.02 23.26
CA LYS A 28 -40.57 -23.05 24.37
C LYS A 28 -39.22 -22.37 24.65
N GLN A 29 -38.09 -22.93 24.22
CA GLN A 29 -36.78 -22.27 24.41
C GLN A 29 -36.49 -21.16 23.39
N LEU A 30 -37.08 -21.22 22.18
CA LEU A 30 -36.96 -20.15 21.18
C LEU A 30 -38.09 -19.11 21.27
N THR A 31 -39.21 -19.43 21.94
CA THR A 31 -40.37 -18.53 22.12
C THR A 31 -40.57 -18.03 23.55
N ALA A 32 -39.61 -18.25 24.46
CA ALA A 32 -39.64 -17.59 25.77
C ALA A 32 -39.53 -16.09 25.52
N GLY A 33 -40.58 -15.31 25.78
CA GLY A 33 -40.68 -13.86 25.51
C GLY A 33 -39.71 -12.98 26.32
N GLN A 34 -38.44 -13.38 26.37
CA GLN A 34 -37.30 -12.65 26.89
C GLN A 34 -36.43 -12.22 25.71
N SER A 35 -35.97 -10.97 25.74
CA SER A 35 -35.10 -10.44 24.70
C SER A 35 -33.79 -11.26 24.63
N PRO A 36 -33.34 -11.70 23.42
CA PRO A 36 -32.07 -12.40 23.27
C PRO A 36 -30.87 -11.53 23.66
N PHE A 37 -31.07 -10.21 23.79
CA PHE A 37 -30.06 -9.25 24.21
C PHE A 37 -29.91 -9.14 25.73
N LYS A 38 -30.81 -9.71 26.55
CA LYS A 38 -30.83 -9.50 28.00
C LYS A 38 -29.57 -9.99 28.73
N SER A 39 -28.86 -10.97 28.16
CA SER A 39 -27.59 -11.48 28.68
C SER A 39 -26.35 -10.88 28.01
N ASP A 40 -26.53 -9.86 27.17
CA ASP A 40 -25.45 -9.24 26.41
C ASP A 40 -24.76 -8.10 27.16
N LEU A 41 -23.49 -7.84 26.82
CA LEU A 41 -22.71 -6.72 27.36
C LEU A 41 -23.37 -5.37 27.07
N ALA A 42 -24.03 -5.25 25.92
CA ALA A 42 -24.75 -4.04 25.54
C ALA A 42 -25.93 -3.76 26.47
N TYR A 43 -26.76 -4.77 26.77
CA TYR A 43 -27.86 -4.61 27.72
C TYR A 43 -27.34 -4.27 29.12
N ALA A 44 -26.27 -4.95 29.56
CA ALA A 44 -25.62 -4.67 30.84
C ALA A 44 -25.10 -3.23 30.92
N PHE A 45 -24.57 -2.69 29.82
CA PHE A 45 -24.13 -1.30 29.73
C PHE A 45 -25.27 -0.32 30.01
N PHE A 46 -26.44 -0.50 29.40
CA PHE A 46 -27.59 0.38 29.65
C PHE A 46 -28.17 0.21 31.06
N ASP A 47 -28.23 -1.03 31.58
CA ASP A 47 -28.77 -1.30 32.91
C ASP A 47 -27.86 -0.75 34.03
N ILE A 48 -26.55 -0.98 33.94
CA ILE A 48 -25.56 -0.45 34.90
C ILE A 48 -25.39 1.07 34.72
N GLY A 49 -25.35 1.57 33.49
CA GLY A 49 -25.24 3.00 33.21
C GLY A 49 -26.39 3.80 33.85
N SER A 50 -27.62 3.28 33.77
CA SER A 50 -28.78 3.88 34.45
C SER A 50 -28.68 3.85 35.98
N GLN A 51 -27.96 2.89 36.57
CA GLN A 51 -27.74 2.80 38.02
C GLN A 51 -26.65 3.79 38.47
N ILE A 52 -25.52 3.86 37.74
CA ILE A 52 -24.40 4.78 38.05
C ILE A 52 -24.84 6.24 37.98
N SER A 53 -25.74 6.58 37.05
CA SER A 53 -26.34 7.92 36.95
C SER A 53 -27.01 8.38 38.26
N SER A 54 -27.56 7.44 39.04
CA SER A 54 -28.20 7.77 40.32
C SER A 54 -27.20 8.11 41.44
N GLU A 55 -25.90 7.87 41.24
CA GLU A 55 -24.88 7.90 42.30
C GLU A 55 -23.76 8.94 42.08
N TYR A 56 -23.49 9.36 40.84
CA TYR A 56 -22.41 10.31 40.51
C TYR A 56 -22.88 11.56 39.77
N GLY A 57 -22.95 12.69 40.49
CA GLY A 57 -23.16 14.01 39.92
C GLY A 57 -21.91 14.64 39.30
N ASN A 58 -22.09 15.17 38.08
CA ASN A 58 -21.30 16.19 37.36
C ASN A 58 -19.77 16.05 37.35
N VAL A 59 -19.26 15.42 36.28
CA VAL A 59 -17.86 15.57 35.86
C VAL A 59 -17.82 16.33 34.54
N THR A 60 -17.51 17.63 34.59
CA THR A 60 -17.24 18.44 33.38
C THR A 60 -15.78 18.30 32.98
N ILE A 61 -15.51 17.75 31.78
CA ILE A 61 -14.15 17.73 31.20
C ILE A 61 -14.17 18.47 29.86
N SER A 62 -13.26 19.45 29.76
CA SER A 62 -12.98 20.23 28.56
C SER A 62 -12.41 19.34 27.45
N THR A 63 -13.22 19.05 26.43
CA THR A 63 -12.78 18.49 25.14
C THR A 63 -13.40 19.29 23.99
N HIS A 64 -12.85 19.16 22.78
CA HIS A 64 -13.22 19.95 21.60
C HIS A 64 -14.67 19.74 21.12
N LYS A 65 -15.38 18.75 21.67
CA LYS A 65 -16.83 18.51 21.51
C LYS A 65 -17.53 18.73 22.84
N THR A 66 -18.59 19.54 22.85
CA THR A 66 -19.46 19.71 24.01
C THR A 66 -20.36 18.49 24.16
N TYR A 67 -19.97 17.58 25.06
CA TYR A 67 -20.82 16.48 25.54
C TYR A 67 -21.65 16.97 26.73
N ASP A 68 -22.85 16.41 26.91
CA ASP A 68 -23.71 16.68 28.07
C ASP A 68 -23.98 15.36 28.78
N ASP A 69 -23.14 15.07 29.78
CA ASP A 69 -23.23 13.81 30.53
C ASP A 69 -24.53 13.72 31.36
N THR A 70 -25.19 14.85 31.67
CA THR A 70 -26.51 14.83 32.32
C THR A 70 -27.62 14.42 31.36
N GLN A 71 -27.50 14.84 30.09
CA GLN A 71 -28.37 14.38 29.02
C GLN A 71 -28.10 12.90 28.68
N CYS A 72 -26.83 12.48 28.68
CA CYS A 72 -26.43 11.07 28.48
C CYS A 72 -27.14 10.13 29.46
N ASP A 73 -27.16 10.50 30.73
CA ASP A 73 -27.81 9.74 31.79
C ASP A 73 -29.32 9.55 31.52
N THR A 74 -29.99 10.62 31.07
CA THR A 74 -31.41 10.58 30.68
C THR A 74 -31.63 9.70 29.44
N ASP A 75 -30.72 9.77 28.46
CA ASP A 75 -30.81 9.02 27.20
C ASP A 75 -30.58 7.52 27.44
N ILE A 76 -29.62 7.16 28.29
CA ILE A 76 -29.36 5.78 28.72
C ILE A 76 -30.61 5.21 29.41
N ALA A 77 -31.24 5.96 30.31
CA ALA A 77 -32.46 5.53 30.98
C ALA A 77 -33.64 5.36 30.00
N ALA A 78 -33.76 6.25 29.00
CA ALA A 78 -34.77 6.15 27.96
C ALA A 78 -34.59 4.90 27.09
N VAL A 79 -33.34 4.62 26.66
CA VAL A 79 -33.01 3.40 25.90
C VAL A 79 -33.31 2.15 26.74
N LEU A 80 -32.92 2.13 28.03
CA LEU A 80 -33.20 1.00 28.92
C LEU A 80 -34.70 0.74 29.10
N ASN A 81 -35.51 1.80 29.23
CA ASN A 81 -36.96 1.67 29.31
C ASN A 81 -37.55 1.11 28.01
N GLY A 82 -37.08 1.57 26.84
CA GLY A 82 -37.47 1.00 25.55
C GLY A 82 -37.08 -0.47 25.43
N LEU A 83 -35.88 -0.85 25.89
CA LEU A 83 -35.42 -2.24 25.92
C LEU A 83 -36.31 -3.13 26.79
N ARG A 84 -36.77 -2.63 27.95
CA ARG A 84 -37.70 -3.33 28.83
C ARG A 84 -39.10 -3.48 28.23
N ASN A 85 -39.49 -2.53 27.38
CA ASN A 85 -40.77 -2.51 26.67
C ASN A 85 -40.74 -3.26 25.33
N TYR A 86 -39.59 -3.78 24.89
CA TYR A 86 -39.40 -4.40 23.57
C TYR A 86 -39.65 -3.44 22.40
N ASP A 87 -39.34 -2.15 22.59
CA ASP A 87 -39.44 -1.18 21.52
C ASP A 87 -38.36 -1.44 20.46
N GLU A 88 -38.76 -1.51 19.19
CA GLU A 88 -37.86 -1.77 18.05
C GLU A 88 -36.66 -0.81 18.02
N TRP A 89 -36.92 0.49 18.11
CA TRP A 89 -35.87 1.54 18.13
C TRP A 89 -34.85 1.33 19.25
N ALA A 90 -35.27 0.81 20.40
CA ALA A 90 -34.38 0.60 21.53
C ALA A 90 -33.54 -0.68 21.38
N ILE A 91 -34.07 -1.69 20.67
CA ILE A 91 -33.40 -2.97 20.38
C ILE A 91 -32.23 -2.77 19.39
N GLU A 92 -32.31 -1.81 18.47
CA GLU A 92 -31.22 -1.45 17.54
C GLU A 92 -29.91 -1.12 18.28
N TYR A 93 -29.99 -0.55 19.48
CA TYR A 93 -28.81 -0.19 20.26
C TYR A 93 -27.96 -1.42 20.64
N PRO A 94 -28.46 -2.42 21.39
CA PRO A 94 -27.70 -3.64 21.65
C PRO A 94 -27.51 -4.55 20.43
N ASP A 95 -28.33 -4.44 19.37
CA ASP A 95 -28.11 -5.22 18.14
C ASP A 95 -26.88 -4.74 17.37
N SER A 96 -26.67 -3.42 17.33
CA SER A 96 -25.51 -2.81 16.68
C SER A 96 -24.16 -3.05 17.40
N TRP A 97 -24.17 -3.54 18.64
CA TRP A 97 -22.94 -3.82 19.39
C TRP A 97 -22.17 -5.02 18.84
N GLY A 98 -20.85 -4.92 18.91
CA GLY A 98 -19.98 -6.07 18.71
C GLY A 98 -20.21 -7.12 19.80
N ARG A 99 -20.12 -8.39 19.42
CA ARG A 99 -20.13 -9.52 20.36
C ARG A 99 -18.72 -9.97 20.68
N LEU A 100 -18.54 -10.80 21.70
CA LEU A 100 -17.26 -11.45 21.94
C LEU A 100 -16.83 -12.23 20.68
N PRO A 101 -15.63 -11.98 20.13
CA PRO A 101 -15.21 -12.61 18.90
C PRO A 101 -15.04 -14.13 19.11
N PHE A 102 -15.71 -14.93 18.28
CA PHE A 102 -15.41 -16.34 18.18
C PHE A 102 -14.00 -16.53 17.63
N GLY A 103 -13.28 -17.59 18.02
CA GLY A 103 -11.95 -17.82 17.49
C GLY A 103 -10.86 -16.89 18.04
N LEU A 104 -11.02 -16.36 19.26
CA LEU A 104 -9.95 -15.63 19.97
C LEU A 104 -8.62 -16.41 19.97
N MET A 105 -8.68 -17.73 20.18
CA MET A 105 -7.52 -18.63 20.13
C MET A 105 -6.94 -18.84 18.72
N TRP A 106 -7.68 -18.42 17.68
CA TRP A 106 -7.27 -18.38 16.27
C TRP A 106 -6.87 -16.98 15.80
N GLY A 107 -6.87 -15.99 16.71
CA GLY A 107 -6.36 -14.64 16.49
C GLY A 107 -7.44 -13.63 16.11
N HIS A 108 -8.71 -13.98 16.25
CA HIS A 108 -9.81 -13.04 16.10
C HIS A 108 -9.88 -12.11 17.32
N THR A 109 -9.41 -10.87 17.16
CA THR A 109 -9.25 -9.91 18.26
C THR A 109 -10.06 -8.63 18.07
N ILE A 110 -11.02 -8.63 17.17
CA ILE A 110 -11.84 -7.47 16.85
C ILE A 110 -13.25 -7.96 16.58
N SER A 111 -14.24 -7.24 17.07
CA SER A 111 -15.65 -7.45 16.77
C SER A 111 -16.24 -6.07 16.57
N MET A 112 -16.51 -5.72 15.32
CA MET A 112 -16.87 -4.36 14.93
C MET A 112 -18.33 -4.00 15.25
N GLY A 113 -19.20 -4.99 15.51
CA GLY A 113 -20.64 -4.73 15.53
C GLY A 113 -21.14 -4.21 14.19
N GLN A 114 -22.36 -3.68 14.17
CA GLN A 114 -22.90 -3.03 13.00
C GLN A 114 -22.77 -1.50 13.11
N PHE A 115 -21.71 -0.99 12.49
CA PHE A 115 -21.37 0.44 12.46
C PHE A 115 -22.49 1.31 11.89
N GLU A 116 -23.06 0.94 10.74
CA GLU A 116 -24.03 1.78 10.03
C GLU A 116 -25.36 1.89 10.78
N GLU A 117 -25.79 0.79 11.40
CA GLU A 117 -26.98 0.77 12.26
C GLU A 117 -26.79 1.66 13.49
N CYS A 118 -25.63 1.57 14.15
CA CYS A 118 -25.37 2.39 15.33
C CYS A 118 -25.44 3.91 15.03
N ILE A 119 -24.81 4.36 13.95
CA ILE A 119 -24.81 5.80 13.62
C ILE A 119 -26.16 6.27 13.08
N ALA A 120 -26.97 5.37 12.53
CA ALA A 120 -28.31 5.65 12.04
C ALA A 120 -29.38 5.61 13.14
N ALA A 121 -29.10 4.98 14.28
CA ALA A 121 -30.02 4.87 15.41
C ALA A 121 -30.44 6.27 15.90
N THR A 122 -31.74 6.57 15.80
CA THR A 122 -32.33 7.84 16.22
C THR A 122 -33.70 7.65 16.86
N ARG A 123 -33.97 8.45 17.90
CA ARG A 123 -35.28 8.50 18.57
C ARG A 123 -35.61 9.92 19.03
N MET A 124 -36.73 10.45 18.54
CA MET A 124 -37.35 11.65 19.10
C MET A 124 -38.06 11.30 20.41
N VAL A 125 -37.59 11.83 21.54
CA VAL A 125 -38.20 11.66 22.87
C VAL A 125 -39.14 12.81 23.19
N SER A 126 -38.84 14.02 22.73
CA SER A 126 -39.71 15.20 22.79
C SER A 126 -39.48 16.09 21.56
N GLU A 127 -40.29 17.15 21.37
CA GLU A 127 -40.15 18.07 20.21
C GLU A 127 -38.74 18.67 20.07
N ASN A 128 -38.01 18.83 21.17
CA ASN A 128 -36.67 19.41 21.19
C ASN A 128 -35.56 18.43 21.62
N HIS A 129 -35.89 17.15 21.82
CA HIS A 129 -34.93 16.16 22.31
C HIS A 129 -34.89 14.92 21.41
N GLU A 130 -33.77 14.76 20.71
CA GLU A 130 -33.47 13.64 19.81
C GLU A 130 -32.27 12.86 20.35
N ILE A 131 -32.47 11.59 20.65
CA ILE A 131 -31.38 10.66 20.94
C ILE A 131 -30.81 10.20 19.60
N ARG A 132 -29.50 10.34 19.42
CA ARG A 132 -28.77 9.80 18.26
C ARG A 132 -27.66 8.87 18.71
N GLY A 133 -27.33 7.86 17.90
CA GLY A 133 -26.24 6.95 18.19
C GLY A 133 -24.85 7.52 17.92
N GLN A 134 -23.90 7.05 18.71
CA GLN A 134 -22.46 7.27 18.60
C GLN A 134 -21.77 5.93 18.66
N TYR A 135 -21.08 5.61 17.57
CA TYR A 135 -20.26 4.42 17.49
C TYR A 135 -18.88 4.69 18.08
N CYS A 136 -18.39 3.83 18.97
CA CYS A 136 -17.03 3.85 19.46
C CYS A 136 -16.37 2.47 19.32
N LEU A 137 -15.10 2.42 18.93
CA LEU A 137 -14.31 1.19 18.95
C LEU A 137 -13.52 1.12 20.26
N ALA A 138 -14.04 0.38 21.24
CA ALA A 138 -13.43 0.17 22.54
C ALA A 138 -12.29 -0.86 22.47
N LYS A 139 -11.20 -0.64 23.20
CA LYS A 139 -10.07 -1.55 23.32
C LYS A 139 -10.05 -2.20 24.69
N VAL A 140 -10.66 -3.38 24.80
CA VAL A 140 -10.81 -4.10 26.06
C VAL A 140 -9.54 -4.91 26.37
N PRO A 141 -8.82 -4.62 27.46
CA PRO A 141 -7.60 -5.34 27.81
C PRO A 141 -7.92 -6.78 28.25
N ILE A 142 -7.22 -7.76 27.66
CA ILE A 142 -7.36 -9.19 27.99
C ILE A 142 -6.03 -9.84 28.38
N LYS A 143 -4.97 -9.04 28.55
CA LYS A 143 -3.65 -9.54 28.95
C LYS A 143 -3.70 -10.36 30.24
N GLY A 144 -4.49 -9.94 31.23
CA GLY A 144 -4.70 -10.67 32.49
C GLY A 144 -5.29 -12.06 32.24
N PHE A 145 -6.41 -12.13 31.52
CA PHE A 145 -7.02 -13.39 31.11
C PHE A 145 -6.06 -14.29 30.34
N MET A 146 -5.38 -13.76 29.32
CA MET A 146 -4.44 -14.53 28.50
C MET A 146 -3.27 -15.09 29.32
N SER A 147 -2.81 -14.37 30.35
CA SER A 147 -1.73 -14.82 31.22
C SER A 147 -2.12 -15.96 32.17
N LYS A 148 -3.41 -16.09 32.51
CA LYS A 148 -3.96 -17.15 33.38
C LYS A 148 -4.20 -18.46 32.63
N LEU A 149 -4.13 -18.46 31.29
CA LEU A 149 -4.40 -19.66 30.49
C LEU A 149 -3.27 -20.69 30.61
N ASN A 150 -3.64 -21.93 30.96
CA ASN A 150 -2.75 -23.08 30.86
C ASN A 150 -2.53 -23.41 29.37
N LYS A 151 -1.38 -23.02 28.84
CA LYS A 151 -1.01 -23.23 27.43
C LYS A 151 -0.75 -24.72 27.18
N ARG A 152 -1.19 -25.24 26.02
CA ARG A 152 -0.91 -26.62 25.62
C ARG A 152 0.57 -26.76 25.22
N ASP A 153 1.27 -27.73 25.82
CA ASP A 153 2.72 -27.94 25.64
C ASP A 153 3.13 -28.35 24.20
N GLU A 154 2.27 -29.01 23.42
CA GLU A 154 2.67 -29.59 22.12
C GLU A 154 2.57 -28.65 20.90
N TRP A 155 1.67 -27.66 20.91
CA TRP A 155 1.54 -26.69 19.80
C TRP A 155 2.66 -25.62 19.81
N SER A 156 3.53 -25.67 20.80
CA SER A 156 4.60 -24.70 21.06
C SER A 156 5.81 -24.83 20.12
N ARG A 157 6.02 -25.98 19.46
CA ARG A 157 7.21 -26.20 18.63
C ARG A 157 7.10 -25.71 17.17
N ALA A 158 5.91 -25.39 16.67
CA ALA A 158 5.74 -24.91 15.29
C ALA A 158 4.99 -23.57 15.15
N ILE A 159 4.63 -22.88 16.26
CA ILE A 159 3.71 -21.71 16.20
C ILE A 159 4.11 -20.55 17.15
N SER A 160 5.14 -20.72 18.00
CA SER A 160 5.28 -19.95 19.26
C SER A 160 5.97 -18.57 19.17
N TYR A 161 6.97 -18.42 18.32
CA TYR A 161 8.00 -17.37 18.42
C TYR A 161 7.69 -15.95 17.87
N LYS A 162 6.70 -15.76 16.97
CA LYS A 162 6.17 -14.41 16.54
C LYS A 162 4.76 -14.10 17.03
N ARG A 163 4.00 -15.14 17.41
CA ARG A 163 2.62 -15.00 17.87
C ARG A 163 2.65 -14.48 19.31
N LYS A 164 2.46 -13.17 19.47
CA LYS A 164 2.23 -12.58 20.79
C LYS A 164 0.81 -12.90 21.23
N ASP A 165 0.63 -13.18 22.51
CA ASP A 165 -0.72 -13.24 23.07
C ASP A 165 -1.39 -11.88 22.87
N PRO A 166 -2.65 -11.84 22.44
CA PRO A 166 -3.37 -10.59 22.30
C PRO A 166 -3.47 -9.89 23.65
N GLU A 167 -3.02 -8.63 23.71
CA GLU A 167 -3.09 -7.84 24.94
C GLU A 167 -4.48 -7.21 25.12
N ALA A 168 -5.20 -6.99 24.02
CA ALA A 168 -6.53 -6.43 23.99
C ALA A 168 -7.35 -7.04 22.84
N PHE A 169 -8.67 -7.07 23.00
CA PHE A 169 -9.58 -7.19 21.87
C PHE A 169 -10.34 -5.89 21.66
N GLU A 170 -10.73 -5.64 20.43
CA GLU A 170 -11.46 -4.43 20.03
C GLU A 170 -12.95 -4.76 19.89
N LEU A 171 -13.80 -3.91 20.46
CA LEU A 171 -15.24 -4.09 20.55
C LEU A 171 -15.94 -2.82 20.04
N GLY A 172 -16.76 -2.95 19.01
CA GLY A 172 -17.67 -1.89 18.60
C GLY A 172 -18.78 -1.72 19.63
N VAL A 173 -18.93 -0.52 20.17
CA VAL A 173 -19.97 -0.16 21.12
C VAL A 173 -20.80 1.00 20.57
N CYS A 174 -22.11 0.92 20.75
CA CYS A 174 -23.05 1.97 20.36
C CYS A 174 -23.67 2.64 21.59
N VAL A 175 -23.51 3.95 21.70
CA VAL A 175 -23.98 4.73 22.85
C VAL A 175 -24.69 6.01 22.40
N PRO A 176 -25.51 6.65 23.24
CA PRO A 176 -26.08 7.95 22.90
C PRO A 176 -24.99 9.01 22.64
N LYS A 177 -25.19 9.86 21.63
CA LYS A 177 -24.30 10.97 21.25
C LYS A 177 -24.03 11.97 22.38
N SER A 178 -24.97 12.10 23.30
CA SER A 178 -24.86 12.95 24.49
C SER A 178 -23.73 12.49 25.42
N CYS A 179 -23.35 11.20 25.37
CA CYS A 179 -22.36 10.60 26.25
C CYS A 179 -20.92 10.94 25.87
N SER A 180 -20.15 11.45 26.83
CA SER A 180 -18.72 11.64 26.63
C SER A 180 -17.97 10.29 26.53
N PRO A 181 -16.84 10.22 25.79
CA PRO A 181 -15.98 9.04 25.79
C PRO A 181 -15.51 8.63 27.19
N ALA A 182 -15.33 9.59 28.10
CA ALA A 182 -14.94 9.36 29.48
C ALA A 182 -16.06 8.70 30.29
N LYS A 183 -17.29 9.23 30.25
CA LYS A 183 -18.45 8.62 30.91
C LYS A 183 -18.69 7.20 30.39
N THR A 184 -18.62 7.01 29.07
CA THR A 184 -18.78 5.71 28.44
C THR A 184 -17.73 4.71 28.92
N ASN A 185 -16.48 5.16 29.08
CA ASN A 185 -15.37 4.35 29.59
C ASN A 185 -15.63 3.87 31.03
N GLU A 186 -16.13 4.75 31.91
CA GLU A 186 -16.43 4.39 33.30
C GLU A 186 -17.58 3.39 33.41
N ILE A 187 -18.66 3.57 32.64
CA ILE A 187 -19.76 2.59 32.60
C ILE A 187 -19.24 1.23 32.10
N LEU A 188 -18.44 1.23 31.03
CA LEU A 188 -17.89 -0.01 30.48
C LEU A 188 -16.92 -0.71 31.46
N LYS A 189 -16.13 0.04 32.25
CA LYS A 189 -15.29 -0.55 33.32
C LYS A 189 -16.14 -1.30 34.33
N GLU A 190 -17.26 -0.72 34.79
CA GLU A 190 -18.13 -1.36 35.77
C GLU A 190 -18.88 -2.57 35.19
N VAL A 191 -19.28 -2.51 33.92
CA VAL A 191 -19.85 -3.68 33.19
C VAL A 191 -18.85 -4.84 33.19
N ILE A 192 -17.59 -4.58 32.80
CA ILE A 192 -16.56 -5.61 32.74
C ILE A 192 -16.23 -6.15 34.13
N ARG A 193 -16.17 -5.28 35.14
CA ARG A 193 -15.97 -5.67 36.54
C ARG A 193 -17.09 -6.60 37.03
N THR A 194 -18.34 -6.28 36.75
CA THR A 194 -19.51 -7.04 37.19
C THR A 194 -19.57 -8.43 36.53
N TYR A 195 -19.31 -8.50 35.22
CA TYR A 195 -19.45 -9.76 34.46
C TYR A 195 -18.21 -10.65 34.50
N TYR A 196 -17.01 -10.07 34.54
CA TYR A 196 -15.76 -10.82 34.46
C TYR A 196 -14.94 -10.80 35.76
N GLY A 197 -15.32 -9.98 36.75
CA GLY A 197 -14.63 -9.92 38.04
C GLY A 197 -13.22 -9.32 37.99
N GLU A 198 -12.90 -8.56 36.93
CA GLU A 198 -11.58 -7.95 36.72
C GLU A 198 -11.69 -6.43 36.80
N GLU A 199 -10.82 -5.80 37.60
CA GLU A 199 -10.74 -4.35 37.73
C GLU A 199 -9.82 -3.78 36.65
N ILE A 200 -10.39 -3.01 35.71
CA ILE A 200 -9.65 -2.42 34.60
C ILE A 200 -9.29 -0.97 34.93
N THR A 201 -8.00 -0.70 35.03
CA THR A 201 -7.46 0.67 35.25
C THR A 201 -7.19 1.42 33.95
N ALA A 202 -7.03 0.71 32.83
CA ALA A 202 -6.72 1.31 31.54
C ALA A 202 -7.98 1.86 30.84
N ASP A 203 -7.85 2.99 30.15
CA ASP A 203 -8.93 3.52 29.33
C ASP A 203 -9.15 2.68 28.08
N MET A 204 -10.38 2.19 27.94
CA MET A 204 -10.84 1.37 26.82
C MET A 204 -11.36 2.23 25.66
N ILE A 205 -11.92 3.40 25.94
CA ILE A 205 -12.54 4.27 24.93
C ILE A 205 -11.72 5.54 24.74
N ARG A 206 -11.50 5.88 23.47
CA ARG A 206 -10.78 7.09 23.06
C ARG A 206 -11.62 7.85 22.05
N GLU A 207 -11.63 9.18 22.17
CA GLU A 207 -12.41 10.06 21.30
C GLU A 207 -12.04 9.90 19.80
N ASP A 208 -10.76 9.67 19.47
CA ASP A 208 -10.31 9.43 18.09
C ASP A 208 -10.99 8.22 17.41
N PHE A 209 -11.48 7.27 18.21
CA PHE A 209 -12.12 6.04 17.76
C PHE A 209 -13.64 6.06 17.97
N CYS A 210 -14.21 7.26 18.15
CA CYS A 210 -15.64 7.48 18.20
C CYS A 210 -16.12 8.29 16.99
N LYS A 211 -17.28 7.93 16.44
CA LYS A 211 -17.91 8.61 15.31
C LYS A 211 -19.41 8.73 15.51
N ILE A 212 -19.92 9.87 15.04
CA ILE A 212 -21.35 10.18 14.95
C ILE A 212 -21.67 10.57 13.51
N ASP A 213 -22.94 10.47 13.13
CA ASP A 213 -23.41 11.01 11.86
C ASP A 213 -23.46 12.54 11.93
N GLU A 214 -22.42 13.18 11.38
CA GLU A 214 -22.25 14.63 11.29
C GLU A 214 -22.42 15.06 9.83
N PRO A 215 -23.10 16.20 9.57
CA PRO A 215 -23.19 16.73 8.22
C PRO A 215 -21.80 17.03 7.68
N ILE A 216 -21.60 16.78 6.39
CA ILE A 216 -20.31 16.99 5.73
C ILE A 216 -20.01 18.49 5.65
N GLU A 217 -19.09 18.96 6.50
CA GLU A 217 -18.54 20.30 6.41
C GLU A 217 -17.31 20.33 5.51
N LEU A 218 -17.48 20.91 4.32
CA LEU A 218 -16.39 21.08 3.36
C LEU A 218 -15.46 22.21 3.81
N ARG A 219 -14.19 21.87 4.06
CA ARG A 219 -13.13 22.85 4.33
C ARG A 219 -12.77 23.58 3.05
N GLY A 220 -12.10 24.74 3.16
CA GLY A 220 -11.63 25.50 1.99
C GLY A 220 -10.75 24.68 1.04
N ILE A 221 -9.90 23.78 1.56
CA ILE A 221 -9.09 22.87 0.75
C ILE A 221 -9.94 21.82 0.02
N ASP A 222 -11.05 21.39 0.62
CA ASP A 222 -11.98 20.41 0.04
C ASP A 222 -12.70 21.04 -1.16
N ILE A 223 -13.19 22.27 -1.01
CA ILE A 223 -13.83 23.05 -2.09
C ILE A 223 -12.82 23.30 -3.22
N PHE A 224 -11.60 23.73 -2.88
CA PHE A 224 -10.54 23.95 -3.87
C PHE A 224 -10.24 22.69 -4.69
N ALA A 225 -10.12 21.53 -4.04
CA ALA A 225 -9.87 20.27 -4.71
C ALA A 225 -11.01 19.89 -5.69
N ILE A 226 -12.27 20.04 -5.26
CA ILE A 226 -13.44 19.77 -6.11
C ILE A 226 -13.43 20.70 -7.34
N VAL A 227 -13.31 22.01 -7.13
CA VAL A 227 -13.28 23.00 -8.21
C VAL A 227 -12.12 22.74 -9.17
N PHE A 228 -10.94 22.42 -8.65
CA PHE A 228 -9.77 22.10 -9.48
C PHE A 228 -9.99 20.85 -10.33
N ILE A 229 -10.52 19.76 -9.77
CA ILE A 229 -10.80 18.54 -10.52
C ILE A 229 -11.89 18.80 -11.57
N CYS A 230 -12.97 19.51 -11.22
CA CYS A 230 -14.01 19.91 -12.16
C CYS A 230 -13.45 20.75 -13.31
N PHE A 231 -12.55 21.68 -13.03
CA PHE A 231 -11.87 22.49 -14.04
C PHE A 231 -11.01 21.64 -15.00
N ILE A 232 -10.28 20.65 -14.49
CA ILE A 232 -9.48 19.74 -15.33
C ILE A 232 -10.39 18.88 -16.22
N VAL A 233 -11.49 18.35 -15.68
CA VAL A 233 -12.48 17.61 -16.46
C VAL A 233 -13.08 18.51 -17.55
N PHE A 234 -13.42 19.76 -17.22
CA PHE A 234 -13.88 20.74 -18.20
C PHE A 234 -12.84 20.96 -19.31
N CYS A 235 -11.56 21.11 -18.98
CA CYS A 235 -10.48 21.27 -19.95
C CYS A 235 -10.35 20.05 -20.88
N MET A 236 -10.50 18.83 -20.34
CA MET A 236 -10.48 17.59 -21.12
C MET A 236 -11.65 17.52 -22.11
N ILE A 237 -12.86 17.88 -21.66
CA ILE A 237 -14.06 17.90 -22.51
C ILE A 237 -13.92 18.98 -23.60
N ALA A 238 -13.60 20.22 -23.22
CA ALA A 238 -13.47 21.33 -24.16
C ALA A 238 -12.37 21.08 -25.22
N SER A 239 -11.21 20.56 -24.80
CA SER A 239 -10.12 20.21 -25.70
C SER A 239 -10.49 19.06 -26.65
N SER A 240 -11.26 18.08 -26.17
CA SER A 240 -11.74 16.97 -26.99
C SER A 240 -12.81 17.42 -28.00
N ILE A 241 -13.71 18.33 -27.62
CA ILE A 241 -14.69 18.94 -28.53
C ILE A 241 -13.96 19.73 -29.63
N TYR A 242 -12.98 20.56 -29.26
CA TYR A 242 -12.15 21.29 -30.22
C TYR A 242 -11.45 20.35 -31.21
N ASP A 243 -10.83 19.27 -30.71
CA ASP A 243 -10.17 18.25 -31.52
C ASP A 243 -11.15 17.59 -32.51
N TYR A 244 -12.34 17.22 -32.05
CA TYR A 244 -13.39 16.65 -32.89
C TYR A 244 -13.83 17.60 -34.00
N ILE A 245 -14.16 18.86 -33.66
CA ILE A 245 -14.60 19.88 -34.63
C ILE A 245 -13.52 20.13 -35.69
N GLN A 246 -12.27 20.32 -35.27
CA GLN A 246 -11.18 20.58 -36.22
C GLN A 246 -10.87 19.36 -37.09
N THR A 247 -11.01 18.15 -36.56
CA THR A 247 -10.89 16.91 -37.35
C THR A 247 -11.99 16.83 -38.39
N LYS A 248 -13.24 17.11 -38.02
CA LYS A 248 -14.40 17.12 -38.93
C LYS A 248 -14.23 18.18 -40.03
N ASN A 249 -13.76 19.37 -39.67
CA ASN A 249 -13.57 20.49 -40.58
C ASN A 249 -12.26 20.43 -41.38
N LYS A 250 -11.41 19.41 -41.17
CA LYS A 250 -10.07 19.24 -41.79
C LYS A 250 -9.15 20.47 -41.61
N GLN A 251 -9.31 21.19 -40.50
CA GLN A 251 -8.56 22.41 -40.19
C GLN A 251 -7.27 22.09 -39.42
N PRO A 252 -6.24 22.95 -39.49
CA PRO A 252 -5.01 22.78 -38.72
C PRO A 252 -5.31 22.88 -37.21
N LYS A 253 -4.80 21.91 -36.45
CA LYS A 253 -4.99 21.84 -35.01
C LYS A 253 -3.83 22.55 -34.29
N LYS A 254 -4.15 23.43 -33.35
CA LYS A 254 -3.11 24.10 -32.53
C LYS A 254 -2.66 23.17 -31.38
N PRO A 255 -1.36 22.92 -31.18
CA PRO A 255 -0.86 21.96 -30.19
C PRO A 255 -1.32 22.22 -28.75
N LEU A 256 -1.40 23.49 -28.33
CA LEU A 256 -1.81 23.87 -26.97
C LEU A 256 -3.27 23.47 -26.69
N PHE A 257 -4.17 23.69 -27.64
CA PHE A 257 -5.59 23.31 -27.52
C PHE A 257 -5.83 21.80 -27.63
N LEU A 258 -4.81 21.02 -28.02
CA LEU A 258 -4.86 19.56 -28.01
C LEU A 258 -4.24 18.94 -26.76
N ALA A 259 -3.64 19.75 -25.87
CA ALA A 259 -2.92 19.23 -24.71
C ALA A 259 -3.81 18.34 -23.84
N PHE A 260 -5.05 18.75 -23.58
CA PHE A 260 -6.01 18.01 -22.76
C PHE A 260 -6.93 17.07 -23.56
N SER A 261 -6.77 16.96 -24.88
CA SER A 261 -7.69 16.18 -25.72
C SER A 261 -7.53 14.68 -25.46
N VAL A 262 -8.62 14.06 -25.00
CA VAL A 262 -8.68 12.60 -24.79
C VAL A 262 -8.59 11.89 -26.14
N LEU A 263 -9.21 12.43 -27.18
CA LEU A 263 -9.20 11.85 -28.54
C LEU A 263 -7.79 11.77 -29.14
N THR A 264 -6.92 12.74 -28.81
CA THR A 264 -5.53 12.74 -29.27
C THR A 264 -4.60 11.93 -28.34
N ASN A 265 -4.82 11.97 -27.03
CA ASN A 265 -3.89 11.37 -26.07
C ASN A 265 -4.20 9.91 -25.74
N ALA A 266 -5.46 9.49 -25.68
CA ALA A 266 -5.81 8.10 -25.38
C ALA A 266 -5.24 7.11 -26.42
N PRO A 267 -5.30 7.38 -27.75
CA PRO A 267 -4.64 6.51 -28.71
C PRO A 267 -3.12 6.42 -28.49
N LYS A 268 -2.44 7.47 -28.01
CA LYS A 268 -1.00 7.39 -27.73
C LYS A 268 -0.67 6.43 -26.58
N ILE A 269 -1.63 6.15 -25.70
CA ILE A 269 -1.49 5.16 -24.63
C ILE A 269 -1.68 3.76 -25.20
N PHE A 270 -2.82 3.53 -25.88
CA PHE A 270 -3.23 2.19 -26.32
C PHE A 270 -2.65 1.75 -27.67
N THR A 271 -2.13 2.67 -28.49
CA THR A 271 -1.56 2.32 -29.79
C THR A 271 -0.22 1.62 -29.61
N VAL A 272 -0.19 0.38 -30.09
CA VAL A 272 0.99 -0.48 -30.16
C VAL A 272 1.54 -0.40 -31.58
N LYS A 273 2.53 0.45 -31.81
CA LYS A 273 3.36 0.41 -33.02
C LYS A 273 4.72 -0.14 -32.64
N LYS A 274 5.09 -1.31 -33.17
CA LYS A 274 6.48 -1.76 -33.11
C LYS A 274 7.30 -0.79 -33.95
N VAL A 275 8.14 -0.01 -33.27
CA VAL A 275 9.10 0.88 -33.91
C VAL A 275 10.43 0.15 -33.89
N ASP A 276 10.92 -0.25 -35.07
CA ASP A 276 12.27 -0.81 -35.24
C ASP A 276 13.29 0.33 -35.18
N ASN A 277 13.47 0.87 -33.98
CA ASN A 277 14.44 1.91 -33.70
C ASN A 277 15.50 1.36 -32.74
N PRO A 278 16.80 1.37 -33.13
CA PRO A 278 17.89 0.92 -32.27
C PRO A 278 17.96 1.66 -30.92
N ASN A 279 17.33 2.83 -30.82
CA ASN A 279 17.23 3.63 -29.61
C ASN A 279 16.13 3.18 -28.63
N VAL A 280 15.32 2.17 -28.99
CA VAL A 280 14.23 1.64 -28.16
C VAL A 280 14.59 0.21 -27.74
N ILE A 281 14.55 -0.03 -26.43
CA ILE A 281 14.81 -1.34 -25.83
C ILE A 281 13.46 -1.94 -25.41
N HIS A 282 12.88 -2.76 -26.29
CA HIS A 282 11.48 -3.21 -26.15
C HIS A 282 11.22 -4.08 -24.92
N CYS A 283 12.17 -4.95 -24.53
CA CYS A 283 12.00 -5.83 -23.38
C CYS A 283 11.83 -5.08 -22.04
N LEU A 284 12.27 -3.83 -21.95
CA LEU A 284 12.05 -2.99 -20.76
C LEU A 284 10.58 -2.71 -20.50
N ASN A 285 9.73 -2.76 -21.54
CA ASN A 285 8.29 -2.61 -21.35
C ASN A 285 7.75 -3.75 -20.50
N GLY A 286 7.99 -5.01 -20.88
CA GLY A 286 7.54 -6.17 -20.10
C GLY A 286 8.12 -6.20 -18.70
N ILE A 287 9.43 -5.97 -18.55
CA ILE A 287 10.09 -5.93 -17.23
C ILE A 287 9.41 -4.92 -16.31
N ARG A 288 9.15 -3.70 -16.81
CA ARG A 288 8.46 -2.66 -16.04
C ARG A 288 7.04 -3.06 -15.63
N CYS A 289 6.30 -3.72 -16.52
CA CYS A 289 4.94 -4.17 -16.23
C CYS A 289 4.92 -5.20 -15.10
N PHE A 290 5.75 -6.24 -15.19
CA PHE A 290 5.84 -7.28 -14.17
C PHE A 290 6.32 -6.75 -12.82
N SER A 291 7.35 -5.90 -12.81
CA SER A 291 7.80 -5.26 -11.58
C SER A 291 6.69 -4.43 -10.94
N MET A 292 5.89 -3.70 -11.74
CA MET A 292 4.78 -2.92 -11.21
C MET A 292 3.63 -3.80 -10.68
N MET A 293 3.28 -4.88 -11.39
CA MET A 293 2.31 -5.86 -10.90
C MET A 293 2.74 -6.45 -9.55
N TRP A 294 4.05 -6.74 -9.42
CA TRP A 294 4.64 -7.26 -8.19
C TRP A 294 4.64 -6.22 -7.06
N VAL A 295 4.87 -4.93 -7.33
CA VAL A 295 4.69 -3.84 -6.34
C VAL A 295 3.26 -3.85 -5.78
N VAL A 296 2.25 -3.87 -6.65
CA VAL A 296 0.84 -3.89 -6.23
C VAL A 296 0.55 -5.15 -5.41
N PHE A 297 1.05 -6.31 -5.84
CA PHE A 297 0.91 -7.58 -5.13
C PHE A 297 1.51 -7.52 -3.72
N GLY A 298 2.77 -7.08 -3.59
CA GLY A 298 3.45 -7.00 -2.30
C GLY A 298 2.78 -6.04 -1.32
N HIS A 299 2.45 -4.82 -1.76
CA HIS A 299 1.73 -3.87 -0.91
C HIS A 299 0.29 -4.29 -0.61
N GLY A 300 -0.32 -5.08 -1.49
CA GLY A 300 -1.62 -5.72 -1.27
C GLY A 300 -1.55 -6.68 -0.08
N TYR A 301 -0.60 -7.62 -0.09
CA TYR A 301 -0.36 -8.53 1.05
C TYR A 301 -0.01 -7.79 2.35
N MET A 302 0.80 -6.73 2.28
CA MET A 302 1.10 -5.91 3.47
C MET A 302 -0.15 -5.27 4.05
N THR A 303 -1.01 -4.70 3.21
CA THR A 303 -2.28 -4.09 3.67
C THR A 303 -3.27 -5.16 4.13
N PHE A 304 -3.25 -6.34 3.51
CA PHE A 304 -4.07 -7.47 3.89
C PHE A 304 -3.74 -7.97 5.30
N TYR A 305 -2.48 -7.93 5.72
CA TYR A 305 -2.08 -8.31 7.09
C TYR A 305 -2.75 -7.45 8.18
N ASP A 306 -2.97 -6.16 7.92
CA ASP A 306 -3.54 -5.22 8.90
C ASP A 306 -5.08 -5.34 9.05
N LEU A 307 -5.72 -6.22 8.28
CA LEU A 307 -7.16 -6.43 8.29
C LEU A 307 -7.67 -7.30 9.45
N PRO A 308 -8.98 -7.19 9.78
CA PRO A 308 -9.61 -7.94 10.86
C PRO A 308 -9.82 -9.41 10.46
N HIS A 309 -8.77 -10.23 10.52
CA HIS A 309 -8.85 -11.65 10.18
C HIS A 309 -9.39 -12.50 11.33
N ILE A 310 -10.44 -13.29 11.07
CA ILE A 310 -10.93 -14.28 12.04
C ILE A 310 -9.89 -15.36 12.38
N ASN A 311 -8.94 -15.58 11.46
CA ASN A 311 -7.89 -16.58 11.56
C ASN A 311 -6.49 -15.93 11.50
N LYS A 312 -6.32 -14.75 12.10
CA LYS A 312 -5.08 -13.96 12.04
C LYS A 312 -3.82 -14.77 12.35
N ASN A 313 -3.90 -15.79 13.21
CA ASN A 313 -2.75 -16.64 13.53
C ASN A 313 -2.21 -17.44 12.34
N LYS A 314 -3.04 -17.74 11.33
CA LYS A 314 -2.63 -18.41 10.09
C LYS A 314 -1.60 -17.60 9.31
N PHE A 315 -1.57 -16.28 9.49
CA PHE A 315 -0.53 -15.45 8.89
C PHE A 315 0.86 -15.83 9.40
N TYR A 316 1.02 -16.11 10.70
CA TYR A 316 2.32 -16.46 11.28
C TYR A 316 2.88 -17.75 10.69
N THR A 317 2.03 -18.77 10.50
CA THR A 317 2.43 -20.01 9.84
C THR A 317 2.63 -19.83 8.34
N TRP A 318 1.88 -18.92 7.70
CA TRP A 318 2.07 -18.56 6.30
C TRP A 318 3.43 -17.90 6.03
N VAL A 319 3.93 -17.04 6.93
CA VAL A 319 5.25 -16.39 6.83
C VAL A 319 6.40 -17.41 6.74
N GLU A 320 6.20 -18.63 7.24
CA GLU A 320 7.17 -19.72 7.16
C GLU A 320 7.09 -20.52 5.86
N THR A 321 6.11 -20.25 5.00
CA THR A 321 5.98 -20.94 3.72
C THR A 321 6.97 -20.39 2.69
N PRO A 322 7.45 -21.21 1.74
CA PRO A 322 8.31 -20.71 0.66
C PRO A 322 7.60 -19.68 -0.22
N TYR A 323 6.27 -19.74 -0.29
CA TYR A 323 5.46 -18.81 -1.07
C TYR A 323 5.55 -17.38 -0.53
N SER A 324 5.58 -17.20 0.80
CA SER A 324 5.71 -15.88 1.42
C SER A 324 6.97 -15.12 0.99
N MET A 325 8.00 -15.81 0.48
CA MET A 325 9.24 -15.17 -0.01
C MET A 325 9.01 -14.23 -1.17
N LEU A 326 7.98 -14.48 -1.99
CA LEU A 326 7.57 -13.58 -3.05
C LEU A 326 7.13 -12.21 -2.51
N VAL A 327 6.59 -12.16 -1.29
CA VAL A 327 6.17 -10.91 -0.63
C VAL A 327 7.30 -10.34 0.22
N GLN A 328 7.98 -11.18 1.01
CA GLN A 328 9.03 -10.75 1.93
C GLN A 328 10.26 -10.18 1.22
N ASN A 329 10.68 -10.77 0.09
CA ASN A 329 11.72 -10.24 -0.80
C ASN A 329 11.14 -9.37 -1.94
N GLY A 330 9.90 -8.87 -1.78
CA GLY A 330 9.24 -8.02 -2.76
C GLY A 330 10.01 -6.72 -3.04
N SER A 331 10.94 -6.30 -2.18
CA SER A 331 11.82 -5.16 -2.40
C SER A 331 12.61 -5.23 -3.72
N LEU A 332 12.93 -6.43 -4.22
CA LEU A 332 13.69 -6.61 -5.45
C LEU A 332 12.96 -6.07 -6.70
N CYS A 333 11.62 -5.93 -6.64
CA CYS A 333 10.87 -5.29 -7.72
C CYS A 333 11.28 -3.81 -7.90
N VAL A 334 11.57 -3.08 -6.81
CA VAL A 334 12.02 -1.68 -6.90
C VAL A 334 13.47 -1.56 -7.36
N ASP A 335 14.31 -2.55 -7.06
CA ASP A 335 15.69 -2.59 -7.56
C ASP A 335 15.73 -2.77 -9.08
N THR A 336 14.76 -3.49 -9.64
CA THR A 336 14.55 -3.53 -11.10
C THR A 336 14.29 -2.13 -11.67
N PHE A 337 13.47 -1.32 -10.99
CA PHE A 337 13.21 0.06 -11.41
C PHE A 337 14.44 0.97 -11.24
N PHE A 338 15.24 0.82 -10.18
CA PHE A 338 16.49 1.58 -10.02
C PHE A 338 17.51 1.23 -11.11
N PHE A 339 17.69 -0.06 -11.43
CA PHE A 339 18.50 -0.50 -12.55
C PHE A 339 18.03 0.13 -13.88
N MET A 340 16.73 0.06 -14.17
CA MET A 340 16.16 0.66 -15.38
C MET A 340 16.34 2.18 -15.43
N SER A 341 16.18 2.85 -14.28
CA SER A 341 16.37 4.30 -14.17
C SER A 341 17.80 4.69 -14.55
N GLY A 342 18.81 4.04 -13.98
CA GLY A 342 20.22 4.30 -14.30
C GLY A 342 20.56 4.04 -15.77
N LEU A 343 20.06 2.93 -16.33
CA LEU A 343 20.26 2.57 -17.72
C LEU A 343 19.66 3.60 -18.68
N LEU A 344 18.38 3.94 -18.48
CA LEU A 344 17.65 4.86 -19.36
C LEU A 344 18.14 6.30 -19.21
N MET A 345 18.55 6.69 -18.01
CA MET A 345 19.15 7.99 -17.73
C MET A 345 20.44 8.17 -18.54
N LEU A 346 21.37 7.21 -18.48
CA LEU A 346 22.58 7.28 -19.28
C LEU A 346 22.27 7.25 -20.78
N TRP A 347 21.40 6.32 -21.21
CA TRP A 347 21.00 6.20 -22.62
C TRP A 347 20.44 7.51 -23.19
N GLY A 348 19.58 8.19 -22.43
CA GLY A 348 19.00 9.48 -22.80
C GLY A 348 20.03 10.61 -22.82
N ALA A 349 20.86 10.72 -21.78
CA ALA A 349 21.85 11.77 -21.67
C ALA A 349 22.95 11.67 -22.74
N PHE A 350 23.45 10.47 -23.01
CA PHE A 350 24.47 10.24 -24.05
C PHE A 350 23.95 10.58 -25.45
N ARG A 351 22.68 10.26 -25.72
CA ARG A 351 22.03 10.65 -26.97
C ARG A 351 21.90 12.17 -27.12
N GLU A 352 21.68 12.90 -26.03
CA GLU A 352 21.63 14.35 -26.08
C GLU A 352 23.03 14.94 -26.25
N MET A 353 24.02 14.43 -25.51
CA MET A 353 25.42 14.84 -25.65
C MET A 353 25.99 14.56 -27.04
N GLU A 354 25.58 13.48 -27.72
CA GLU A 354 25.94 13.23 -29.11
C GLU A 354 25.40 14.33 -30.05
N LYS A 355 24.18 14.82 -29.82
CA LYS A 355 23.59 15.90 -30.62
C LYS A 355 24.21 17.26 -30.33
N THR A 356 24.56 17.52 -29.08
CA THR A 356 25.09 18.81 -28.61
C THR A 356 26.62 18.86 -28.57
N LYS A 357 27.30 17.89 -29.19
CA LYS A 357 28.77 17.78 -29.24
C LYS A 357 29.42 17.77 -27.84
N GLY A 358 28.82 17.04 -26.91
CA GLY A 358 29.33 16.80 -25.55
C GLY A 358 28.78 17.74 -24.47
N TYR A 359 27.89 18.68 -24.82
CA TYR A 359 27.31 19.62 -23.86
C TYR A 359 26.00 19.09 -23.25
N LEU A 360 25.97 18.88 -21.93
CA LEU A 360 24.76 18.49 -21.20
C LEU A 360 24.13 19.72 -20.53
N ASN A 361 22.92 20.11 -20.94
CA ASN A 361 22.18 21.19 -20.27
C ASN A 361 21.54 20.67 -18.97
N ILE A 362 22.29 20.75 -17.88
CA ILE A 362 21.90 20.23 -16.56
C ILE A 362 20.62 20.93 -16.05
N LYS A 363 20.52 22.25 -16.21
CA LYS A 363 19.34 23.01 -15.75
C LYS A 363 18.07 22.52 -16.43
N MET A 364 18.12 22.36 -17.75
CA MET A 364 16.98 21.88 -18.52
C MET A 364 16.66 20.42 -18.23
N MET A 365 17.69 19.60 -18.00
CA MET A 365 17.54 18.20 -17.58
C MET A 365 16.72 18.08 -16.28
N TYR A 366 17.05 18.87 -15.26
CA TYR A 366 16.29 18.87 -13.99
C TYR A 366 14.89 19.44 -14.15
N PHE A 367 14.75 20.55 -14.87
CA PHE A 367 13.46 21.18 -15.12
C PHE A 367 12.48 20.20 -15.78
N HIS A 368 12.88 19.57 -16.89
CA HIS A 368 12.07 18.58 -17.60
C HIS A 368 11.65 17.41 -16.73
N ARG A 369 12.52 16.96 -15.83
CA ARG A 369 12.17 15.85 -14.94
C ARG A 369 11.19 16.27 -13.85
N TYR A 370 11.38 17.44 -13.27
CA TYR A 370 10.49 17.97 -12.24
C TYR A 370 9.07 18.15 -12.77
N ILE A 371 8.90 18.81 -13.93
CA ILE A 371 7.57 19.01 -14.53
C ILE A 371 6.91 17.71 -14.97
N ARG A 372 7.69 16.63 -15.22
CA ARG A 372 7.15 15.33 -15.60
C ARG A 372 6.59 14.55 -14.40
N LEU A 373 7.26 14.61 -13.24
CA LEU A 373 6.90 13.80 -12.06
C LEU A 373 5.96 14.56 -11.12
N THR A 374 6.30 15.79 -10.76
CA THR A 374 5.62 16.54 -9.69
C THR A 374 4.11 16.68 -9.86
N PRO A 375 3.53 16.88 -11.06
CA PRO A 375 2.10 17.16 -11.17
C PRO A 375 1.18 16.05 -10.64
N VAL A 376 1.48 14.79 -10.97
CA VAL A 376 0.69 13.65 -10.49
C VAL A 376 0.83 13.51 -8.98
N VAL A 377 2.05 13.70 -8.45
CA VAL A 377 2.30 13.69 -7.00
C VAL A 377 1.53 14.80 -6.30
N ALA A 378 1.53 16.02 -6.85
CA ALA A 378 0.84 17.17 -6.26
C ALA A 378 -0.68 16.96 -6.18
N VAL A 379 -1.29 16.40 -7.23
CA VAL A 379 -2.73 16.08 -7.22
C VAL A 379 -3.06 14.99 -6.20
N VAL A 380 -2.18 13.99 -6.06
CA VAL A 380 -2.36 12.94 -5.07
C VAL A 380 -2.23 13.49 -3.63
N ILE A 381 -1.28 14.39 -3.39
CA ILE A 381 -1.17 15.12 -2.12
C ILE A 381 -2.45 15.91 -1.86
N LEU A 382 -2.93 16.66 -2.87
CA LEU A 382 -4.17 17.43 -2.77
C LEU A 382 -5.34 16.52 -2.38
N TYR A 383 -5.50 15.37 -3.04
CA TYR A 383 -6.52 14.38 -2.70
C TYR A 383 -6.39 13.86 -1.26
N ILE A 384 -5.18 13.48 -0.81
CA ILE A 384 -4.97 12.98 0.56
C ILE A 384 -5.31 14.05 1.60
N MET A 385 -4.91 15.30 1.37
CA MET A 385 -5.17 16.40 2.30
C MET A 385 -6.63 16.87 2.30
N SER A 386 -7.42 16.52 1.28
CA SER A 386 -8.80 17.01 1.10
C SER A 386 -9.85 15.89 1.07
N LEU A 387 -10.00 15.22 -0.07
CA LEU A 387 -11.10 14.31 -0.37
C LEU A 387 -10.95 12.91 0.22
N TYR A 388 -9.74 12.53 0.63
CA TYR A 388 -9.46 11.20 1.18
C TYR A 388 -10.36 10.87 2.37
N LYS A 389 -10.58 11.80 3.30
CA LYS A 389 -11.45 11.60 4.48
C LYS A 389 -12.91 11.25 4.14
N TYR A 390 -13.37 11.55 2.92
CA TYR A 390 -14.72 11.24 2.45
C TYR A 390 -14.80 9.96 1.62
N SER A 391 -13.68 9.26 1.43
CA SER A 391 -13.61 8.09 0.55
C SER A 391 -14.05 6.78 1.23
N GLY A 392 -14.36 6.84 2.52
CA GLY A 392 -14.93 5.72 3.27
C GLY A 392 -15.32 6.12 4.69
N ALA A 393 -16.09 5.26 5.33
CA ALA A 393 -16.47 5.34 6.73
C ALA A 393 -16.48 3.93 7.33
N GLY A 394 -16.44 3.84 8.66
CA GLY A 394 -16.47 2.58 9.38
C GLY A 394 -15.33 2.39 10.39
N PRO A 395 -15.34 1.29 11.14
CA PRO A 395 -14.39 1.06 12.23
C PRO A 395 -12.95 0.93 11.74
N MET A 396 -12.74 0.26 10.60
CA MET A 396 -11.42 0.16 9.97
C MET A 396 -10.91 1.50 9.45
N TRP A 397 -11.81 2.46 9.16
CA TRP A 397 -11.43 3.79 8.70
C TRP A 397 -10.76 4.59 9.81
N MET A 398 -11.20 4.42 11.05
CA MET A 398 -10.59 5.02 12.24
C MET A 398 -9.14 4.54 12.45
N LYS A 399 -8.83 3.32 11.99
CA LYS A 399 -7.49 2.71 12.14
C LYS A 399 -6.58 3.01 10.95
N LEU A 400 -7.06 2.77 9.73
CA LEU A 400 -6.25 2.80 8.51
C LEU A 400 -6.39 4.11 7.72
N GLY A 401 -7.46 4.87 7.95
CA GLY A 401 -7.81 6.12 7.26
C GLY A 401 -7.05 7.37 7.74
N THR A 402 -5.89 7.23 8.41
CA THR A 402 -5.16 8.34 9.07
C THR A 402 -4.07 9.00 8.22
N GLN A 403 -4.10 8.80 6.89
CA GLN A 403 -3.05 9.30 5.99
C GLN A 403 -3.05 10.83 5.86
N ASP A 404 -4.22 11.46 5.91
CA ASP A 404 -4.41 12.91 5.91
C ASP A 404 -3.62 13.58 7.04
N LYS A 405 -3.74 13.07 8.27
CA LYS A 405 -3.02 13.56 9.47
C LYS A 405 -1.50 13.46 9.31
N ARG A 406 -0.99 12.43 8.62
CA ARG A 406 0.46 12.28 8.36
C ARG A 406 0.97 13.27 7.32
N CYS A 407 0.12 13.65 6.37
CA CYS A 407 0.48 14.52 5.26
C CYS A 407 0.47 16.01 5.61
N GLU A 408 -0.33 16.43 6.59
CA GLU A 408 -0.50 17.83 6.99
C GLU A 408 0.83 18.54 7.29
N ASP A 409 1.74 17.86 8.00
CA ASP A 409 3.04 18.43 8.40
C ASP A 409 4.12 18.32 7.30
N THR A 410 4.04 17.32 6.40
CA THR A 410 5.19 16.87 5.58
C THR A 410 4.93 16.81 4.07
N TRP A 411 3.79 17.30 3.58
CA TRP A 411 3.46 17.32 2.15
C TRP A 411 4.52 18.03 1.30
N TRP A 412 5.07 19.15 1.77
CA TRP A 412 6.07 19.94 1.05
C TRP A 412 7.37 19.17 0.84
N ALA A 413 7.78 18.35 1.82
CA ALA A 413 8.97 17.52 1.73
C ALA A 413 8.84 16.44 0.65
N THR A 414 7.60 15.99 0.40
CA THR A 414 7.28 15.03 -0.67
C THR A 414 7.37 15.67 -2.06
N LEU A 415 6.98 16.95 -2.20
CA LEU A 415 7.14 17.72 -3.46
C LEU A 415 8.60 18.09 -3.76
N LEU A 416 9.42 18.24 -2.72
CA LEU A 416 10.86 18.46 -2.84
C LEU A 416 11.67 17.16 -2.98
N TYR A 417 11.02 16.00 -2.82
CA TYR A 417 11.66 14.68 -2.91
C TYR A 417 12.80 14.46 -1.89
N VAL A 418 12.63 14.95 -0.66
CA VAL A 418 13.62 14.85 0.45
C VAL A 418 13.12 14.09 1.68
N GLN A 419 11.86 13.66 1.67
CA GLN A 419 11.16 13.06 2.80
C GLN A 419 11.79 11.74 3.30
N ASN A 420 12.55 11.02 2.47
CA ASN A 420 13.24 9.79 2.87
C ASN A 420 14.38 10.04 3.88
N TYR A 421 14.97 11.24 3.89
CA TYR A 421 15.98 11.65 4.87
C TYR A 421 15.41 12.61 5.92
N ALA A 422 14.59 13.59 5.51
CA ALA A 422 14.10 14.64 6.40
C ALA A 422 13.04 14.13 7.39
N PHE A 423 12.09 13.31 6.92
CA PHE A 423 10.96 12.84 7.73
C PHE A 423 10.65 11.36 7.50
N PRO A 424 11.62 10.45 7.73
CA PRO A 424 11.39 9.02 7.50
C PRO A 424 10.21 8.49 8.33
N TYR A 425 9.92 9.07 9.50
CA TYR A 425 8.82 8.71 10.41
C TYR A 425 7.44 9.21 10.00
N LYS A 426 7.37 10.26 9.17
CA LYS A 426 6.12 10.91 8.77
C LYS A 426 6.09 11.13 7.25
N ILE A 427 6.38 10.08 6.48
CA ILE A 427 6.27 10.16 5.01
C ILE A 427 4.78 10.25 4.64
N CYS A 428 4.38 11.37 4.03
CA CYS A 428 3.01 11.64 3.60
C CYS A 428 2.46 10.54 2.66
N ILE A 429 3.13 10.34 1.52
CA ILE A 429 2.79 9.24 0.59
C ILE A 429 3.78 8.11 0.83
N SER A 430 3.38 7.04 1.52
CA SER A 430 4.31 6.00 1.97
C SER A 430 5.29 5.52 0.89
N GLN A 431 4.82 5.18 -0.32
CA GLN A 431 5.61 4.72 -1.46
C GLN A 431 6.48 5.80 -2.13
N SER A 432 6.31 7.08 -1.79
CA SER A 432 7.05 8.19 -2.43
C SER A 432 8.55 8.19 -2.08
N TRP A 433 8.99 7.42 -1.07
CA TRP A 433 10.42 7.26 -0.76
C TRP A 433 11.24 6.83 -1.99
N TYR A 434 10.67 5.98 -2.85
CA TYR A 434 11.31 5.55 -4.10
C TYR A 434 11.51 6.72 -5.05
N LEU A 435 10.48 7.57 -5.21
CA LEU A 435 10.56 8.77 -6.04
C LEU A 435 11.59 9.76 -5.49
N ALA A 436 11.74 9.83 -4.16
CA ALA A 436 12.78 10.63 -3.53
C ALA A 436 14.18 10.14 -3.90
N VAL A 437 14.44 8.84 -3.73
CA VAL A 437 15.73 8.22 -4.09
C VAL A 437 16.02 8.39 -5.59
N ASP A 438 15.04 8.09 -6.46
CA ASP A 438 15.19 8.24 -7.92
C ASP A 438 15.43 9.71 -8.32
N THR A 439 14.80 10.67 -7.63
CA THR A 439 15.04 12.10 -7.83
C THR A 439 16.45 12.51 -7.45
N GLN A 440 16.90 12.11 -6.27
CA GLN A 440 18.23 12.41 -5.75
C GLN A 440 19.33 11.79 -6.64
N LEU A 441 19.16 10.54 -7.07
CA LEU A 441 20.11 9.87 -7.98
C LEU A 441 20.27 10.58 -9.32
N TYR A 442 19.19 11.14 -9.87
CA TYR A 442 19.25 11.90 -11.12
C TYR A 442 19.92 13.26 -10.94
N VAL A 443 19.70 13.91 -9.80
CA VAL A 443 20.43 15.14 -9.44
C VAL A 443 21.93 14.85 -9.29
N LEU A 444 22.30 13.68 -8.78
CA LEU A 444 23.70 13.25 -8.73
C LEU A 444 24.23 12.77 -10.09
N SER A 445 23.37 12.49 -11.06
CA SER A 445 23.77 11.80 -12.29
C SER A 445 24.84 12.50 -13.15
N PRO A 446 24.91 13.86 -13.25
CA PRO A 446 25.98 14.51 -14.00
C PRO A 446 27.39 14.19 -13.48
N LEU A 447 27.53 13.89 -12.18
CA LEU A 447 28.82 13.48 -11.58
C LEU A 447 29.35 12.18 -12.16
N PHE A 448 28.48 11.32 -12.69
CA PHE A 448 28.85 10.05 -13.32
C PHE A 448 28.85 10.17 -14.84
N LEU A 449 27.86 10.85 -15.42
CA LEU A 449 27.68 10.97 -16.87
C LEU A 449 28.81 11.76 -17.56
N ILE A 450 29.20 12.90 -16.99
CA ILE A 450 30.20 13.78 -17.62
C ILE A 450 31.58 13.11 -17.66
N PRO A 451 32.08 12.49 -16.57
CA PRO A 451 33.30 11.71 -16.62
C PRO A 451 33.24 10.52 -17.59
N LEU A 452 32.11 9.78 -17.64
CA LEU A 452 31.95 8.66 -18.58
C LEU A 452 32.00 9.12 -20.04
N TRP A 453 31.43 10.28 -20.36
CA TRP A 453 31.51 10.85 -21.71
C TRP A 453 32.93 11.29 -22.07
N LYS A 454 33.62 12.01 -21.16
CA LYS A 454 34.95 12.58 -21.42
C LYS A 454 36.09 11.56 -21.36
N TRP A 455 36.06 10.65 -20.39
CA TRP A 455 37.16 9.71 -20.08
C TRP A 455 36.83 8.26 -20.44
N GLY A 456 35.62 7.99 -20.94
CA GLY A 456 35.20 6.67 -21.38
C GLY A 456 35.36 5.62 -20.29
N LYS A 457 36.03 4.51 -20.62
CA LYS A 457 36.22 3.37 -19.71
C LYS A 457 37.02 3.72 -18.44
N LYS A 458 37.87 4.76 -18.47
CA LYS A 458 38.68 5.15 -17.29
C LYS A 458 37.81 5.65 -16.14
N ALA A 459 36.66 6.25 -16.43
CA ALA A 459 35.70 6.70 -15.42
C ALA A 459 34.95 5.55 -14.74
N LEU A 460 34.98 4.32 -15.27
CA LEU A 460 34.35 3.17 -14.63
C LEU A 460 35.05 2.76 -13.32
N VAL A 461 36.37 2.96 -13.22
CA VAL A 461 37.14 2.60 -12.02
C VAL A 461 36.64 3.33 -10.77
N PRO A 462 36.59 4.68 -10.73
CA PRO A 462 36.05 5.39 -9.56
C PRO A 462 34.57 5.10 -9.31
N ILE A 463 33.77 4.83 -10.35
CA ILE A 463 32.35 4.43 -10.21
C ILE A 463 32.22 3.10 -9.48
N VAL A 464 33.02 2.10 -9.85
CA VAL A 464 33.01 0.78 -9.21
C VAL A 464 33.52 0.87 -7.78
N ILE A 465 34.56 1.68 -7.52
CA ILE A 465 35.04 1.93 -6.14
C ILE A 465 33.93 2.55 -5.30
N PHE A 466 33.25 3.58 -5.80
CA PHE A 466 32.14 4.23 -5.09
C PHE A 466 30.97 3.27 -4.83
N LEU A 467 30.64 2.42 -5.81
CA LEU A 467 29.65 1.35 -5.65
C LEU A 467 30.03 0.42 -4.49
N ILE A 468 31.27 -0.07 -4.45
CA ILE A 468 31.75 -0.98 -3.40
C ILE A 468 31.73 -0.28 -2.03
N LEU A 469 32.10 0.99 -1.96
CA LEU A 469 32.03 1.79 -0.73
C LEU A 469 30.59 1.88 -0.21
N CYS A 470 29.61 2.16 -1.06
CA CYS A 470 28.20 2.20 -0.66
C CYS A 470 27.67 0.84 -0.16
N LEU A 471 28.11 -0.27 -0.78
CA LEU A 471 27.81 -1.61 -0.26
C LEU A 471 28.41 -1.81 1.13
N GLY A 472 29.69 -1.44 1.31
CA GLY A 472 30.37 -1.48 2.59
C GLY A 472 29.69 -0.64 3.67
N CYS A 473 29.22 0.57 3.34
CA CYS A 473 28.43 1.41 4.26
C CYS A 473 27.13 0.72 4.69
N THR A 474 26.47 -0.01 3.80
CA THR A 474 25.23 -0.73 4.13
C THR A 474 25.53 -1.90 5.06
N VAL A 475 26.58 -2.67 4.78
CA VAL A 475 27.06 -3.76 5.66
C VAL A 475 27.44 -3.21 7.04
N ALA A 476 28.21 -2.13 7.09
CA ALA A 476 28.62 -1.48 8.33
C ALA A 476 27.43 -0.98 9.15
N THR A 477 26.43 -0.36 8.50
CA THR A 477 25.19 0.07 9.15
C THR A 477 24.44 -1.10 9.77
N PHE A 478 24.40 -2.23 9.06
CA PHE A 478 23.73 -3.45 9.52
C PHE A 478 24.44 -4.06 10.73
N MET A 479 25.77 -4.11 10.69
CA MET A 479 26.61 -4.62 11.79
C MET A 479 26.59 -3.71 13.02
N TYR A 480 26.60 -2.38 12.83
CA TYR A 480 26.63 -1.41 13.93
C TYR A 480 25.33 -1.39 14.75
N ASN A 481 24.19 -1.60 14.10
CA ASN A 481 22.87 -1.57 14.76
C ASN A 481 22.36 -2.98 15.13
N ASP A 482 23.19 -4.02 15.01
CA ASP A 482 22.82 -5.42 15.23
C ASP A 482 21.52 -5.80 14.51
N PHE A 483 21.35 -5.30 13.28
CA PHE A 483 20.16 -5.61 12.52
C PHE A 483 20.11 -7.09 12.18
N THR A 484 18.89 -7.57 12.00
CA THR A 484 18.66 -8.95 11.61
C THR A 484 17.84 -8.96 10.33
N LEU A 485 18.09 -9.92 9.45
CA LEU A 485 17.39 -10.01 8.18
C LEU A 485 16.61 -11.31 8.18
N PHE A 486 15.30 -11.20 7.99
CA PHE A 486 14.38 -12.33 7.96
C PHE A 486 14.50 -13.24 9.21
N ARG A 487 14.89 -12.66 10.35
CA ARG A 487 14.81 -13.33 11.65
C ARG A 487 13.41 -13.18 12.21
N VAL A 488 13.19 -14.05 13.17
CA VAL A 488 11.92 -14.25 13.83
C VAL A 488 11.62 -13.10 14.78
N GLN A 489 12.54 -12.82 15.70
CA GLN A 489 12.35 -11.89 16.79
C GLN A 489 13.11 -10.63 16.44
N ASP A 490 12.51 -9.87 15.54
CA ASP A 490 13.10 -8.65 15.03
C ASP A 490 12.22 -7.48 15.44
N ASN A 491 12.60 -6.85 16.55
CA ASN A 491 11.92 -5.66 17.05
C ASN A 491 12.43 -4.38 16.37
N GLN A 492 13.40 -4.49 15.45
CA GLN A 492 14.06 -3.36 14.80
C GLN A 492 13.70 -3.26 13.31
N VAL A 493 12.66 -3.94 12.84
CA VAL A 493 12.21 -3.92 11.42
C VAL A 493 12.03 -2.48 10.92
N ASP A 494 11.34 -1.65 11.70
CA ASP A 494 11.07 -0.25 11.34
C ASP A 494 12.35 0.57 11.24
N LEU A 495 13.26 0.44 12.23
CA LEU A 495 14.53 1.16 12.23
C LEU A 495 15.44 0.68 11.09
N ARG A 496 15.50 -0.64 10.84
CA ARG A 496 16.22 -1.21 9.71
C ARG A 496 15.70 -0.64 8.40
N GLN A 497 14.39 -0.64 8.17
CA GLN A 497 13.81 -0.07 6.95
C GLN A 497 14.21 1.41 6.76
N ARG A 498 14.27 2.18 7.85
CA ARG A 498 14.66 3.60 7.80
C ARG A 498 16.14 3.81 7.51
N LEU A 499 17.03 2.91 7.96
CA LEU A 499 18.48 3.06 7.80
C LEU A 499 19.06 2.29 6.61
N THR A 500 18.44 1.20 6.17
CA THR A 500 18.98 0.33 5.11
C THR A 500 18.13 0.31 3.84
N TYR A 501 16.85 0.70 3.89
CA TYR A 501 15.92 0.55 2.78
C TYR A 501 15.56 1.87 2.09
N TYR A 502 15.21 2.92 2.85
CA TYR A 502 14.86 4.26 2.34
C TYR A 502 16.04 5.16 1.94
N PRO A 503 17.22 5.10 2.59
CA PRO A 503 18.30 6.03 2.27
C PRO A 503 18.89 5.81 0.88
N THR A 504 19.18 6.91 0.18
CA THR A 504 19.67 6.86 -1.20
C THR A 504 20.98 6.10 -1.34
N HIS A 505 21.91 6.27 -0.39
CA HIS A 505 23.24 5.64 -0.45
C HIS A 505 23.20 4.11 -0.47
N THR A 506 22.15 3.48 0.07
CA THR A 506 21.98 2.01 0.07
C THR A 506 21.36 1.47 -1.22
N ARG A 507 20.85 2.37 -2.08
CA ARG A 507 20.21 2.08 -3.38
C ARG A 507 21.05 2.52 -4.58
N ILE A 508 22.05 3.38 -4.39
CA ILE A 508 22.97 3.80 -5.45
C ILE A 508 23.61 2.60 -6.18
N PRO A 509 24.05 1.51 -5.51
CA PRO A 509 24.72 0.40 -6.19
C PRO A 509 23.90 -0.22 -7.33
N THR A 510 22.61 -0.47 -7.12
CA THR A 510 21.73 -1.06 -8.15
C THR A 510 21.52 -0.11 -9.32
N TRP A 511 21.38 1.17 -9.03
CA TRP A 511 21.27 2.22 -10.05
C TRP A 511 22.56 2.38 -10.87
N LEU A 512 23.73 2.35 -10.23
CA LEU A 512 25.03 2.43 -10.92
C LEU A 512 25.29 1.23 -11.82
N ILE A 513 24.84 0.03 -11.45
CA ILE A 513 24.87 -1.13 -12.35
C ILE A 513 24.06 -0.82 -13.63
N GLY A 514 22.89 -0.20 -13.49
CA GLY A 514 22.11 0.31 -14.61
C GLY A 514 22.90 1.28 -15.49
N VAL A 515 23.58 2.26 -14.89
CA VAL A 515 24.45 3.21 -15.60
C VAL A 515 25.56 2.48 -16.38
N ILE A 516 26.27 1.55 -15.74
CA ILE A 516 27.35 0.77 -16.36
C ILE A 516 26.83 -0.03 -17.55
N PHE A 517 25.71 -0.75 -17.39
CA PHE A 517 25.09 -1.49 -18.48
C PHE A 517 24.63 -0.57 -19.62
N GLY A 518 24.03 0.57 -19.29
CA GLY A 518 23.66 1.61 -20.25
C GLY A 518 24.86 2.07 -21.08
N TYR A 519 26.01 2.31 -20.44
CA TYR A 519 27.24 2.75 -21.10
C TYR A 519 27.73 1.72 -22.13
N PHE A 520 27.77 0.44 -21.76
CA PHE A 520 28.17 -0.62 -22.70
C PHE A 520 27.16 -0.84 -23.81
N LEU A 521 25.86 -0.87 -23.48
CA LEU A 521 24.80 -0.99 -24.49
C LEU A 521 24.88 0.17 -25.50
N PHE A 522 25.10 1.41 -25.04
CA PHE A 522 25.15 2.57 -25.91
C PHE A 522 26.39 2.60 -26.79
N THR A 523 27.57 2.32 -26.21
CA THR A 523 28.86 2.45 -26.91
C THR A 523 29.23 1.25 -27.77
N LYS A 524 28.76 0.04 -27.44
CA LYS A 524 29.17 -1.20 -28.12
C LYS A 524 28.04 -1.90 -28.86
N ASN A 525 26.79 -1.74 -28.43
CA ASN A 525 25.68 -2.54 -28.96
C ASN A 525 24.66 -1.71 -29.77
N ARG A 526 24.67 -0.36 -29.66
CA ARG A 526 23.70 0.49 -30.36
C ARG A 526 23.80 0.29 -31.88
N GLY A 527 22.78 -0.34 -32.45
CA GLY A 527 22.72 -0.67 -33.89
C GLY A 527 23.56 -1.89 -34.30
N ARG A 528 24.23 -2.58 -33.36
CA ARG A 528 25.04 -3.78 -33.63
C ARG A 528 24.74 -4.87 -32.61
N LYS A 529 24.28 -6.02 -33.10
CA LYS A 529 24.14 -7.23 -32.26
C LYS A 529 25.51 -7.89 -32.10
N ILE A 530 25.87 -8.21 -30.86
CA ILE A 530 27.12 -8.94 -30.57
C ILE A 530 26.81 -10.45 -30.59
N PRO A 531 27.36 -11.21 -31.55
CA PRO A 531 27.17 -12.66 -31.57
C PRO A 531 27.93 -13.30 -30.42
N MET A 532 27.35 -14.35 -29.85
CA MET A 532 27.94 -15.10 -28.74
C MET A 532 27.69 -16.60 -28.95
N LYS A 533 28.64 -17.44 -28.55
CA LYS A 533 28.48 -18.90 -28.67
C LYS A 533 27.33 -19.36 -27.78
N LYS A 534 26.56 -20.34 -28.26
CA LYS A 534 25.35 -20.86 -27.59
C LYS A 534 25.61 -21.30 -26.15
N GLN A 535 26.77 -21.90 -25.87
CA GLN A 535 27.17 -22.32 -24.51
C GLN A 535 27.17 -21.14 -23.53
N TRP A 536 27.79 -20.01 -23.89
CA TRP A 536 27.83 -18.82 -23.04
C TRP A 536 26.46 -18.16 -22.85
N VAL A 537 25.60 -18.20 -23.87
CA VAL A 537 24.21 -17.75 -23.77
C VAL A 537 23.44 -18.60 -22.75
N ILE A 538 23.54 -19.93 -22.84
CA ILE A 538 22.89 -20.85 -21.90
C ILE A 538 23.41 -20.65 -20.48
N THR A 539 24.74 -20.59 -20.30
CA THR A 539 25.35 -20.35 -18.99
C THR A 539 24.89 -19.02 -18.39
N GLY A 540 24.82 -17.94 -19.16
CA GLY A 540 24.35 -16.66 -18.64
C GLY A 540 22.87 -16.67 -18.27
N TRP A 541 22.02 -17.39 -19.02
CA TRP A 541 20.61 -17.59 -18.64
C TRP A 541 20.46 -18.40 -17.35
N LEU A 542 21.19 -19.51 -17.22
CA LEU A 542 21.20 -20.33 -16.01
C LEU A 542 21.71 -19.53 -14.80
N LEU A 543 22.76 -18.74 -14.99
CA LEU A 543 23.31 -17.88 -13.93
C LEU A 543 22.32 -16.78 -13.54
N ALA A 544 21.72 -16.08 -14.51
CA ALA A 544 20.76 -15.01 -14.22
C ALA A 544 19.53 -15.53 -13.48
N PHE A 545 18.92 -16.63 -13.94
CA PHE A 545 17.79 -17.23 -13.24
C PHE A 545 18.20 -17.85 -11.91
N GLY A 546 19.35 -18.51 -11.83
CA GLY A 546 19.89 -19.04 -10.57
C GLY A 546 20.06 -17.93 -9.52
N VAL A 547 20.67 -16.81 -9.89
CA VAL A 547 20.82 -15.63 -9.02
C VAL A 547 19.46 -15.09 -8.59
N MET A 548 18.51 -14.91 -9.51
CA MET A 548 17.17 -14.42 -9.15
C MET A 548 16.44 -15.37 -8.18
N LEU A 549 16.58 -16.69 -8.37
CA LEU A 549 16.02 -17.69 -7.46
C LEU A 549 16.71 -17.63 -6.08
N THR A 550 18.04 -17.49 -6.05
CA THR A 550 18.82 -17.35 -4.81
C THR A 550 18.50 -16.05 -4.07
N ASP A 551 18.34 -14.92 -4.76
CA ASP A 551 17.98 -13.65 -4.14
C ASP A 551 16.57 -13.70 -3.53
N LEU A 552 15.65 -14.46 -4.12
CA LEU A 552 14.29 -14.57 -3.61
C LEU A 552 14.11 -15.63 -2.52
N TRP A 553 14.65 -16.83 -2.71
CA TRP A 553 14.44 -17.97 -1.81
C TRP A 553 15.67 -18.33 -0.97
N GLY A 554 16.85 -17.79 -1.28
CA GLY A 554 18.07 -18.01 -0.50
C GLY A 554 17.94 -17.71 1.00
N PRO A 555 17.26 -16.63 1.45
CA PRO A 555 17.12 -16.34 2.87
C PRO A 555 16.03 -17.15 3.57
N TYR A 556 15.30 -18.03 2.85
CA TYR A 556 14.14 -18.74 3.37
C TYR A 556 14.43 -19.56 4.64
N TRP A 557 15.60 -20.22 4.69
CA TRP A 557 16.00 -21.03 5.84
C TRP A 557 16.16 -20.22 7.13
N ARG A 558 16.36 -18.89 7.04
CA ARG A 558 16.57 -17.99 8.19
C ARG A 558 15.25 -17.65 8.91
N ILE A 559 14.13 -17.81 8.19
CA ILE A 559 12.78 -17.57 8.71
C ILE A 559 12.26 -18.78 9.45
N ARG A 560 12.86 -19.95 9.21
CA ARG A 560 12.44 -21.21 9.80
C ARG A 560 12.64 -21.20 11.33
N PRO A 561 11.66 -21.65 12.12
CA PRO A 561 11.76 -21.70 13.59
C PRO A 561 12.95 -22.46 14.13
N GLU A 562 13.47 -23.41 13.37
CA GLU A 562 14.64 -24.22 13.72
C GLU A 562 15.96 -23.42 13.71
N ASN A 563 15.98 -22.22 13.10
CA ASN A 563 17.17 -21.38 12.95
C ASN A 563 17.02 -19.99 13.60
N PRO A 564 16.66 -19.90 14.91
CA PRO A 564 16.37 -18.62 15.55
C PRO A 564 17.61 -17.71 15.64
N ASP A 565 18.81 -18.30 15.63
CA ASP A 565 20.11 -17.64 15.78
C ASP A 565 20.92 -17.52 14.48
N SER A 566 20.23 -17.25 13.36
CA SER A 566 20.92 -17.02 12.09
C SER A 566 21.99 -15.91 12.24
N PRO A 567 23.24 -16.13 11.80
CA PRO A 567 24.34 -15.19 12.03
C PRO A 567 24.08 -13.81 11.42
N ILE A 568 24.38 -12.73 12.15
CA ILE A 568 24.11 -11.35 11.71
C ILE A 568 24.85 -11.02 10.41
N TYR A 569 26.13 -11.41 10.30
CA TYR A 569 26.99 -11.08 9.16
C TYR A 569 26.45 -11.57 7.82
N GLU A 570 25.78 -12.73 7.78
CA GLU A 570 25.17 -13.24 6.55
C GLU A 570 24.03 -12.32 6.08
N GLY A 571 23.26 -11.76 7.01
CA GLY A 571 22.19 -10.80 6.70
C GLY A 571 22.76 -9.46 6.27
N ALA A 572 23.82 -9.02 6.95
CA ALA A 572 24.54 -7.79 6.64
C ALA A 572 25.11 -7.82 5.21
N ILE A 573 25.62 -8.97 4.76
CA ILE A 573 26.14 -9.16 3.40
C ILE A 573 25.00 -9.34 2.41
N PHE A 574 24.00 -10.17 2.73
CA PHE A 574 22.89 -10.48 1.83
C PHE A 574 22.07 -9.25 1.47
N GLU A 575 21.78 -8.38 2.43
CA GLU A 575 20.93 -7.20 2.25
C GLU A 575 21.38 -6.28 1.09
N PRO A 576 22.64 -5.81 1.03
CA PRO A 576 23.14 -5.04 -0.10
C PRO A 576 23.49 -5.90 -1.32
N LEU A 577 23.99 -7.14 -1.11
CA LEU A 577 24.46 -7.98 -2.21
C LEU A 577 23.31 -8.45 -3.09
N SER A 578 22.23 -8.99 -2.50
CA SER A 578 21.04 -9.48 -3.22
C SER A 578 20.46 -8.43 -4.17
N ARG A 579 20.42 -7.17 -3.75
CA ARG A 579 19.97 -6.04 -4.59
C ARG A 579 20.87 -5.87 -5.81
N THR A 580 22.18 -5.95 -5.63
CA THR A 580 23.15 -5.79 -6.72
C THR A 580 23.23 -7.00 -7.65
N SER A 581 23.21 -8.22 -7.12
CA SER A 581 23.16 -9.45 -7.90
C SER A 581 21.87 -9.52 -8.73
N TRP A 582 20.73 -9.11 -8.15
CA TRP A 582 19.48 -8.96 -8.87
C TRP A 582 19.61 -7.99 -10.06
N ALA A 583 20.18 -6.81 -9.83
CA ALA A 583 20.42 -5.83 -10.89
C ALA A 583 21.34 -6.37 -12.00
N LEU A 584 22.35 -7.18 -11.67
CA LEU A 584 23.20 -7.86 -12.65
C LEU A 584 22.41 -8.91 -13.46
N ALA A 585 21.55 -9.69 -12.81
CA ALA A 585 20.69 -10.67 -13.47
C ALA A 585 19.71 -9.99 -14.45
N ILE A 586 19.04 -8.91 -14.02
CA ILE A 586 18.21 -8.08 -14.91
C ILE A 586 19.06 -7.49 -16.05
N GLY A 587 20.28 -7.04 -15.76
CA GLY A 587 21.22 -6.55 -16.76
C GLY A 587 21.54 -7.59 -17.84
N TRP A 588 21.74 -8.86 -17.46
CA TRP A 588 21.88 -9.96 -18.41
C TRP A 588 20.62 -10.14 -19.26
N ILE A 589 19.42 -10.16 -18.66
CA ILE A 589 18.15 -10.31 -19.39
C ILE A 589 18.02 -9.23 -20.45
N VAL A 590 18.24 -7.96 -20.06
CA VAL A 590 18.16 -6.81 -20.99
C VAL A 590 19.20 -6.94 -22.10
N TRP A 591 20.45 -7.27 -21.76
CA TRP A 591 21.53 -7.42 -22.73
C TRP A 591 21.26 -8.57 -23.71
N ALA A 592 20.81 -9.73 -23.22
CA ALA A 592 20.51 -10.90 -24.04
C ALA A 592 19.34 -10.62 -24.99
N CYS A 593 18.28 -9.99 -24.49
CA CYS A 593 17.14 -9.55 -25.31
C CYS A 593 17.57 -8.57 -26.41
N TYR A 594 18.34 -7.54 -26.06
CA TYR A 594 18.80 -6.52 -27.00
C TYR A 594 19.70 -7.09 -28.12
N ASN A 595 20.56 -8.06 -27.79
CA ASN A 595 21.47 -8.69 -28.75
C ASN A 595 20.82 -9.81 -29.59
N GLY A 596 19.54 -10.13 -29.36
CA GLY A 596 18.85 -11.21 -30.08
C GLY A 596 19.10 -12.62 -29.51
N HIS A 597 19.69 -12.72 -28.31
CA HIS A 597 19.89 -13.97 -27.58
C HIS A 597 18.75 -14.29 -26.60
N GLY A 598 17.65 -13.53 -26.65
CA GLY A 598 16.53 -13.67 -25.73
C GLY A 598 15.44 -14.66 -26.14
N GLY A 599 15.34 -15.03 -27.43
CA GLY A 599 14.32 -15.95 -27.94
C GLY A 599 12.92 -15.67 -27.39
N ILE A 600 12.29 -16.69 -26.82
CA ILE A 600 10.93 -16.65 -26.22
C ILE A 600 10.80 -15.55 -25.16
N ILE A 601 11.83 -15.36 -24.33
CA ILE A 601 11.80 -14.36 -23.25
C ILE A 601 11.74 -12.95 -23.83
N ASN A 602 12.52 -12.68 -24.88
CA ASN A 602 12.45 -11.39 -25.56
C ASN A 602 11.10 -11.18 -26.26
N ASP A 603 10.58 -12.21 -26.91
CA ASP A 603 9.29 -12.13 -27.61
C ASP A 603 8.15 -11.83 -26.63
N PHE A 604 8.18 -12.47 -25.46
CA PHE A 604 7.24 -12.22 -24.37
C PHE A 604 7.42 -10.82 -23.77
N LEU A 605 8.63 -10.45 -23.31
CA LEU A 605 8.86 -9.15 -22.66
C LEU A 605 8.70 -7.96 -23.62
N SER A 606 8.88 -8.17 -24.92
CA SER A 606 8.65 -7.17 -25.97
C SER A 606 7.25 -7.26 -26.59
N TRP A 607 6.35 -8.01 -25.96
CA TRP A 607 4.98 -8.14 -26.46
C TRP A 607 4.27 -6.80 -26.46
N GLY A 608 3.49 -6.57 -27.52
CA GLY A 608 2.80 -5.31 -27.77
C GLY A 608 1.88 -4.88 -26.63
N PHE A 609 1.24 -5.84 -25.96
CA PHE A 609 0.41 -5.62 -24.77
C PHE A 609 1.12 -4.79 -23.69
N PHE A 610 2.38 -5.10 -23.40
CA PHE A 610 3.16 -4.39 -22.39
C PHE A 610 3.53 -2.96 -22.79
N THR A 611 3.44 -2.59 -24.08
CA THR A 611 3.78 -1.23 -24.53
C THR A 611 2.77 -0.20 -24.05
N GLY A 612 1.47 -0.52 -24.08
CA GLY A 612 0.45 0.39 -23.55
C GLY A 612 0.50 0.47 -22.03
N PHE A 613 0.62 -0.69 -21.38
CA PHE A 613 0.71 -0.79 -19.93
C PHE A 613 1.94 -0.07 -19.36
N SER A 614 3.11 -0.17 -20.00
CA SER A 614 4.35 0.46 -19.52
C SER A 614 4.32 1.99 -19.52
N ARG A 615 3.35 2.60 -20.20
CA ARG A 615 3.08 4.05 -20.18
C ARG A 615 2.26 4.49 -18.97
N LEU A 616 1.50 3.57 -18.37
CA LEU A 616 0.63 3.83 -17.21
C LEU A 616 1.31 3.56 -15.87
N THR A 617 2.44 2.84 -15.88
CA THR A 617 3.12 2.37 -14.65
C THR A 617 3.49 3.49 -13.70
N TYR A 618 3.78 4.69 -14.20
CA TYR A 618 4.11 5.83 -13.34
C TYR A 618 2.89 6.28 -12.52
N CYS A 619 1.78 6.61 -13.18
CA CYS A 619 0.55 7.01 -12.49
C CYS A 619 0.02 5.88 -11.59
N MET A 620 0.10 4.62 -12.04
CA MET A 620 -0.24 3.45 -11.23
C MET A 620 0.64 3.35 -9.97
N TYR A 621 1.94 3.62 -10.08
CA TYR A 621 2.85 3.64 -8.93
C TYR A 621 2.47 4.71 -7.90
N VAL A 622 2.09 5.91 -8.33
CA VAL A 622 1.72 6.97 -7.38
C VAL A 622 0.39 6.62 -6.69
N ILE A 623 -0.57 6.00 -7.39
CA ILE A 623 -1.96 5.83 -6.92
C ILE A 623 -2.22 4.52 -6.16
N HIS A 624 -1.55 3.41 -6.50
CA HIS A 624 -1.96 2.06 -6.04
C HIS A 624 -2.18 1.93 -4.53
N ARG A 625 -1.30 2.52 -3.71
CA ARG A 625 -1.40 2.36 -2.25
C ARG A 625 -2.62 3.06 -1.68
N ILE A 626 -3.09 4.13 -2.31
CA ILE A 626 -4.30 4.85 -1.90
C ILE A 626 -5.52 3.97 -2.15
N VAL A 627 -5.61 3.34 -3.32
CA VAL A 627 -6.69 2.41 -3.66
C VAL A 627 -6.74 1.26 -2.65
N GLN A 628 -5.59 0.66 -2.36
CA GLN A 628 -5.47 -0.43 -1.38
C GLN A 628 -5.90 -0.01 0.03
N LEU A 629 -5.46 1.18 0.47
CA LEU A 629 -5.82 1.70 1.79
C LEU A 629 -7.30 2.05 1.88
N VAL A 630 -7.89 2.69 0.87
CA VAL A 630 -9.33 2.99 0.84
C VAL A 630 -10.15 1.70 0.89
N ASN A 631 -9.80 0.71 0.06
CA ASN A 631 -10.48 -0.60 0.02
C ASN A 631 -10.36 -1.37 1.35
N ALA A 632 -9.22 -1.25 2.04
CA ALA A 632 -9.01 -1.85 3.34
C ALA A 632 -9.75 -1.11 4.47
N ALA A 633 -9.67 0.22 4.46
CA ALA A 633 -10.20 1.10 5.51
C ALA A 633 -11.73 1.17 5.51
N ARG A 634 -12.38 0.98 4.35
CA ARG A 634 -13.86 0.96 4.25
C ARG A 634 -14.51 -0.33 4.74
N LEU A 635 -13.73 -1.34 5.13
CA LEU A 635 -14.29 -2.61 5.58
C LEU A 635 -14.98 -2.44 6.93
N GLN A 636 -16.19 -2.99 7.02
CA GLN A 636 -17.01 -2.98 8.24
C GLN A 636 -17.30 -4.41 8.74
N THR A 637 -16.79 -5.43 8.05
CA THR A 637 -16.97 -6.84 8.39
C THR A 637 -15.64 -7.54 8.53
N ASP A 638 -15.65 -8.67 9.23
CA ASP A 638 -14.46 -9.50 9.38
C ASP A 638 -14.01 -10.11 8.05
N THR A 639 -12.74 -10.46 8.01
CA THR A 639 -12.08 -11.05 6.85
C THR A 639 -11.48 -12.40 7.20
N HIS A 640 -11.12 -13.17 6.18
CA HIS A 640 -10.45 -14.44 6.34
C HIS A 640 -9.13 -14.43 5.57
N PHE A 641 -8.05 -14.83 6.23
CA PHE A 641 -6.73 -14.91 5.63
C PHE A 641 -6.55 -16.20 4.83
N SER A 642 -6.36 -16.07 3.52
CA SER A 642 -5.88 -17.12 2.64
C SER A 642 -5.17 -16.52 1.42
N ASP A 643 -4.30 -17.29 0.77
CA ASP A 643 -3.65 -16.85 -0.48
C ASP A 643 -4.67 -16.63 -1.60
N TYR A 644 -5.76 -17.40 -1.62
CA TYR A 644 -6.83 -17.21 -2.57
C TYR A 644 -7.53 -15.87 -2.37
N ASP A 645 -7.89 -15.54 -1.13
CA ASP A 645 -8.50 -14.25 -0.76
C ASP A 645 -7.55 -13.08 -1.08
N ALA A 646 -6.25 -13.26 -0.87
CA ALA A 646 -5.23 -12.27 -1.20
C ALA A 646 -5.09 -12.05 -2.73
N ILE A 647 -5.18 -13.12 -3.53
CA ILE A 647 -5.16 -13.02 -5.00
C ILE A 647 -6.44 -12.36 -5.53
N LEU A 648 -7.62 -12.70 -4.98
CA LEU A 648 -8.87 -12.02 -5.31
C LEU A 648 -8.78 -10.52 -5.00
N ARG A 649 -8.16 -10.18 -3.87
CA ARG A 649 -7.89 -8.79 -3.48
C ARG A 649 -6.97 -8.07 -4.44
N TRP A 650 -5.87 -8.72 -4.80
CA TRP A 650 -4.93 -8.18 -5.77
C TRP A 650 -5.61 -7.84 -7.11
N TRP A 651 -6.51 -8.70 -7.62
CA TRP A 651 -7.22 -8.43 -8.87
C TRP A 651 -8.09 -7.17 -8.82
N HIS A 652 -8.84 -6.95 -7.74
CA HIS A 652 -9.65 -5.73 -7.64
C HIS A 652 -8.80 -4.48 -7.42
N ASP A 653 -7.76 -4.56 -6.58
CA ASP A 653 -6.87 -3.42 -6.32
C ASP A 653 -6.13 -3.03 -7.60
N PHE A 654 -5.65 -4.02 -8.34
CA PHE A 654 -4.98 -3.83 -9.61
C PHE A 654 -5.92 -3.24 -10.67
N GLY A 655 -7.13 -3.77 -10.82
CA GLY A 655 -8.11 -3.27 -11.80
C GLY A 655 -8.55 -1.82 -11.53
N LEU A 656 -8.84 -1.50 -10.27
CA LEU A 656 -9.18 -0.14 -9.85
C LEU A 656 -8.01 0.83 -10.04
N THR A 657 -6.80 0.41 -9.66
CA THR A 657 -5.60 1.24 -9.85
C THR A 657 -5.29 1.46 -11.32
N LEU A 658 -5.41 0.43 -12.16
CA LEU A 658 -5.21 0.55 -13.60
C LEU A 658 -6.18 1.58 -14.19
N THR A 659 -7.46 1.51 -13.83
CA THR A 659 -8.49 2.46 -14.28
C THR A 659 -8.18 3.88 -13.82
N ALA A 660 -7.85 4.07 -12.54
CA ALA A 660 -7.47 5.38 -12.00
C ALA A 660 -6.19 5.93 -12.65
N SER A 661 -5.23 5.07 -12.99
CA SER A 661 -3.99 5.46 -13.66
C SER A 661 -4.21 5.96 -15.10
N ILE A 662 -5.17 5.38 -15.83
CA ILE A 662 -5.56 5.86 -17.17
C ILE A 662 -6.10 7.29 -17.08
N PHE A 663 -7.00 7.54 -16.12
CA PHE A 663 -7.53 8.87 -15.89
C PHE A 663 -6.42 9.85 -15.51
N ALA A 664 -5.57 9.51 -14.54
CA ALA A 664 -4.47 10.37 -14.10
C ALA A 664 -3.45 10.67 -15.22
N THR A 665 -3.12 9.69 -16.06
CA THR A 665 -2.23 9.89 -17.21
C THR A 665 -2.86 10.83 -18.25
N LEU A 666 -4.17 10.74 -18.49
CA LEU A 666 -4.86 11.62 -19.44
C LEU A 666 -5.11 13.03 -18.91
N ALA A 667 -5.37 13.16 -17.61
CA ALA A 667 -5.71 14.43 -16.97
C ALA A 667 -4.48 15.26 -16.59
N PHE A 668 -3.37 14.62 -16.19
CA PHE A 668 -2.23 15.33 -15.61
C PHE A 668 -0.91 15.06 -16.35
N GLU A 669 -0.56 13.81 -16.63
CA GLU A 669 0.75 13.49 -17.24
C GLU A 669 0.81 13.91 -18.73
N SER A 670 -0.17 13.49 -19.53
CA SER A 670 -0.18 13.75 -20.98
C SER A 670 -0.31 15.22 -21.35
N PRO A 671 -1.19 16.02 -20.69
CA PRO A 671 -1.34 17.43 -21.02
C PRO A 671 -0.10 18.24 -20.74
N ILE A 672 0.60 17.95 -19.64
CA ILE A 672 1.81 18.68 -19.26
C ILE A 672 2.93 18.40 -20.27
N LEU A 673 3.10 17.15 -20.69
CA LEU A 673 4.00 16.80 -21.79
C LEU A 673 3.61 17.47 -23.11
N GLY A 674 2.30 17.66 -23.36
CA GLY A 674 1.78 18.36 -24.54
C GLY A 674 2.08 19.85 -24.50
N ILE A 675 1.85 20.52 -23.37
CA ILE A 675 2.11 21.94 -23.12
C ILE A 675 3.61 22.21 -23.23
N GLU A 676 4.43 21.40 -22.56
CA GLU A 676 5.88 21.50 -22.61
C GLU A 676 6.40 21.43 -24.06
N LYS A 677 5.93 20.45 -24.84
CA LYS A 677 6.28 20.35 -26.27
C LYS A 677 5.79 21.53 -27.08
N ALA A 678 4.63 22.10 -26.76
CA ALA A 678 4.11 23.28 -27.45
C ALA A 678 4.94 24.54 -27.16
N ILE A 679 5.47 24.68 -25.95
CA ILE A 679 6.24 25.86 -25.51
C ILE A 679 7.72 25.74 -25.89
N PHE A 680 8.34 24.59 -25.63
CA PHE A 680 9.79 24.37 -25.77
C PHE A 680 10.19 23.53 -26.98
N GLY A 681 9.22 23.04 -27.75
CA GLY A 681 9.46 22.18 -28.91
C GLY A 681 10.34 22.86 -29.96
N ARG A 682 11.63 22.51 -29.97
CA ARG A 682 12.47 22.64 -31.17
C ARG A 682 11.85 21.76 -32.25
N GLY A 683 11.52 22.36 -33.40
CA GLY A 683 10.87 21.68 -34.53
C GLY A 683 11.53 20.34 -34.87
N ASP A 684 10.71 19.38 -35.28
CA ASP A 684 11.08 18.01 -35.63
C ASP A 684 12.24 17.97 -36.63
N ALA A 685 13.48 17.94 -36.14
CA ALA A 685 14.62 17.59 -36.95
C ALA A 685 14.47 16.10 -37.29
N LYS A 686 14.20 15.81 -38.57
CA LYS A 686 14.14 14.43 -39.10
C LYS A 686 15.32 13.61 -38.55
N PRO A 687 15.09 12.36 -38.10
CA PRO A 687 16.17 11.52 -37.63
C PRO A 687 17.18 11.34 -38.77
N LYS A 688 18.40 11.87 -38.60
CA LYS A 688 19.53 11.53 -39.47
C LYS A 688 19.73 10.02 -39.40
N LYS A 689 19.89 9.36 -40.56
CA LYS A 689 20.39 7.99 -40.63
C LYS A 689 21.69 7.92 -39.81
N ILE A 690 21.71 7.05 -38.82
CA ILE A 690 22.86 6.85 -37.94
C ILE A 690 23.85 5.99 -38.70
N GLU A 691 24.99 6.57 -39.08
CA GLU A 691 26.19 5.78 -39.42
C GLU A 691 26.83 5.28 -38.11
N PRO A 692 27.36 4.05 -38.08
CA PRO A 692 27.91 3.48 -36.86
C PRO A 692 29.08 4.32 -36.33
N THR A 693 29.00 4.70 -35.05
CA THR A 693 29.99 5.51 -34.34
C THR A 693 31.36 4.81 -34.36
N SER A 694 32.27 5.27 -35.20
CA SER A 694 33.68 4.91 -35.18
C SER A 694 34.39 5.69 -34.08
N ALA A 695 34.57 5.06 -32.91
CA ALA A 695 35.54 5.40 -31.85
C ALA A 695 35.51 6.84 -31.27
N PRO A 696 36.07 7.07 -30.07
CA PRO A 696 36.27 8.42 -29.56
C PRO A 696 37.27 9.15 -30.47
N ALA A 697 37.01 10.44 -30.72
CA ALA A 697 37.88 11.33 -31.46
C ALA A 697 39.36 11.12 -31.08
N ASP A 698 40.18 10.85 -32.08
CA ASP A 698 41.63 10.88 -31.94
C ASP A 698 42.05 12.21 -31.31
N ALA A 699 43.00 12.09 -30.38
CA ALA A 699 43.60 13.22 -29.69
C ALA A 699 44.08 14.25 -30.72
N VAL A 700 43.73 15.52 -30.47
CA VAL A 700 44.34 16.68 -31.12
C VAL A 700 45.88 16.50 -31.02
N PRO A 701 46.62 16.45 -32.14
CA PRO A 701 48.07 16.43 -32.08
C PRO A 701 48.55 17.75 -31.46
N ALA A 702 49.38 17.65 -30.42
CA ALA A 702 50.09 18.80 -29.90
C ALA A 702 50.96 19.41 -31.01
N GLU A 703 50.74 20.69 -31.32
CA GLU A 703 51.64 21.47 -32.16
C GLU A 703 53.02 21.56 -31.48
N ASN A 704 54.03 21.04 -32.17
CA ASN A 704 55.45 21.27 -31.88
C ASN A 704 55.79 22.74 -32.21
N PRO A 705 56.28 23.56 -31.27
CA PRO A 705 56.92 24.82 -31.61
C PRO A 705 58.39 24.54 -31.95
N SER A 706 58.67 24.25 -33.23
CA SER A 706 60.02 24.39 -33.77
C SER A 706 59.96 24.77 -35.24
N LYS A 707 60.15 26.07 -35.53
CA LYS A 707 61.04 26.64 -36.57
C LYS A 707 60.58 28.06 -36.93
N ALA A 708 61.59 28.95 -36.94
CA ALA A 708 61.65 30.34 -37.40
C ALA A 708 60.98 31.38 -36.50
#